data_AF-A0AAV0M2M1-F1
#
_entry.id   AF-A0AAV0M2M1-F1
#
_cell.length_a   1.000
_cell.length_b   1.000
_cell.length_c   1.000
_cell.angle_alpha   90.00
_cell.angle_beta   90.00
_cell.angle_gamma   90.00
#
_symmetry.space_group_name_H-M   'P 1'
#
loop_
_entity.id
_entity.type
_entity.pdbx_description
1 polymer ?
#
loop_
_entity_poly.entity_id
_entity_poly.type
_entity_poly.pdbx_seq_one_letter_code
_entity_poly.pdbx_strand_id
1 'polypeptide(L)'
;MLAGELSASAVRIRCLRLLLPSPFPSSRRRVLLRFCRRFTTTGCAATAAARKDKVIVISGPTGAGKSRLALELAKKLQGEIISADSVQVYRGLDVGSAKPSKSERQEVPHHLVDILNPSDDYSVGKFFRDARQVTQDILNRGRVPIVVGGTGLYLRWYVYGKPDVPQASIEVASQVYSELAELERSDDWDAAVQLVVKAGDPKAQDLATNDWIAYPSFDELPQFDGSPNREFHWPKSPGFLLEAKMLLDMGLLPNSNSATRAIGYRQAMEYLLSCKHQGGRSSPGEFHAFLADFQKASRNFAKRQMTWFRNERIYHWLDASKPMERVLNFVHDAYHDQSKNLIVPESLGMPRDASSRQELAQLKKYRAKNRHFVNRDACYDIIEWITQTQSESMVSLSARKEARSGRRRRKRKPLIHSMDSALMGYYLLPFLLIIVAGVWLRSRKRKNNNQKKKLAPPGPWQLPFIGNLHQLVLLSITTHLPPHQLVRRLAREHGPVMRLRLGEVTTVYLSSARAAEQAMKVHDVACATRPFSAVGEIIHYGCKNLVFLPYGEEWRRLRKLCVVELLSARRVLSFRSIRMEEVSNLVTRLETTSQQKERGQQSVDLKPLLLSLANVITSRSAFGMDSSRELNEEFVGIVEGVMGLFGAFGLSKMFPSLKFLPVISGFRSRVMALHRAVDSVLNQVIRQHMVARTRKVHGDDVTEDLVDILLNLQLDNADQAFPLTMDSVKAVLLDIFIGGTDSTAVTIEWAMSEMMKNPGVMARAQAEVRSVFSDRVSEEGLGELVYLNAVINETLRLHPPGPMLPRQNQEKLEIDGFEIPAKTPIMVNVWAMGRDPSYWPEAEKFDPDRFLGSSIDYRGTHFTFLPFGAGRRMCPGIQFGMVTVQLALANLLFHFDWKLPHGMKPEDLDMREVFKIGLKRKQNLCLIPVPVASRN
;
A
#
# COMPACT_ATOMS: atom_id res chain seq x y z
N MET A 1 22.11 15.99 -18.07
CA MET A 1 22.34 16.51 -16.69
C MET A 1 23.00 15.41 -15.85
N LEU A 2 24.16 14.85 -16.23
CA LEU A 2 24.95 13.97 -15.37
C LEU A 2 26.39 13.88 -15.89
N ALA A 3 27.13 14.98 -15.87
CA ALA A 3 28.58 14.95 -15.88
C ALA A 3 29.09 16.11 -15.01
N GLY A 4 30.06 15.81 -14.16
CA GLY A 4 30.54 16.71 -13.11
C GLY A 4 30.94 15.90 -11.88
N GLU A 5 32.23 15.90 -11.60
CA GLU A 5 32.92 15.17 -10.54
C GLU A 5 32.30 15.42 -9.16
N LEU A 6 31.91 14.34 -8.49
CA LEU A 6 31.81 14.29 -7.03
C LEU A 6 31.91 12.84 -6.52
N SER A 7 32.82 12.69 -5.57
CA SER A 7 32.96 11.65 -4.55
C SER A 7 31.59 11.16 -4.01
N ALA A 8 31.14 10.01 -4.51
CA ALA A 8 30.12 9.16 -3.91
C ALA A 8 30.51 7.70 -4.18
N SER A 9 30.62 6.93 -3.09
CA SER A 9 31.74 6.02 -2.85
C SER A 9 31.34 4.54 -2.92
N ALA A 10 30.77 4.06 -4.02
CA ALA A 10 30.50 2.62 -4.16
C ALA A 10 30.53 2.11 -5.59
N VAL A 11 31.61 1.41 -5.95
CA VAL A 11 31.70 0.60 -7.17
C VAL A 11 31.95 -0.85 -6.77
N ARG A 12 31.22 -1.78 -7.38
CA ARG A 12 31.24 -3.19 -7.05
C ARG A 12 31.86 -4.01 -8.17
N ILE A 13 32.81 -4.88 -7.83
CA ILE A 13 33.59 -5.64 -8.82
C ILE A 13 33.61 -7.13 -8.46
N ARG A 14 33.54 -7.97 -9.50
CA ARG A 14 33.73 -9.42 -9.40
C ARG A 14 34.42 -9.95 -10.67
N CYS A 15 35.36 -10.87 -10.48
CA CYS A 15 35.95 -11.70 -11.54
C CYS A 15 35.30 -13.10 -11.51
N LEU A 16 34.67 -13.53 -12.61
CA LEU A 16 33.99 -14.83 -12.72
C LEU A 16 34.67 -15.75 -13.73
N ARG A 17 34.82 -17.04 -13.39
CA ARG A 17 35.11 -18.14 -14.33
C ARG A 17 33.80 -18.89 -14.57
N LEU A 18 33.28 -18.89 -15.79
CA LEU A 18 32.01 -19.56 -16.11
C LEU A 18 32.23 -21.06 -16.31
N LEU A 19 31.53 -21.88 -15.53
CA LEU A 19 31.36 -23.31 -15.83
C LEU A 19 30.08 -23.45 -16.68
N LEU A 20 30.22 -24.00 -17.89
CA LEU A 20 29.12 -24.19 -18.84
C LEU A 20 28.42 -25.53 -18.60
N PRO A 21 27.07 -25.60 -18.71
CA PRO A 21 26.38 -26.86 -18.96
C PRO A 21 26.61 -27.32 -20.40
N SER A 22 26.95 -28.59 -20.60
CA SER A 22 27.04 -29.23 -21.91
C SER A 22 25.66 -29.35 -22.57
N PRO A 23 25.51 -29.14 -23.89
CA PRO A 23 24.27 -29.41 -24.57
C PRO A 23 24.10 -30.93 -24.82
N PHE A 24 22.95 -31.47 -24.37
CA PHE A 24 22.22 -32.71 -24.72
C PHE A 24 22.96 -34.03 -25.11
N PRO A 25 22.42 -35.21 -24.70
CA PRO A 25 23.00 -36.51 -25.03
C PRO A 25 22.57 -36.96 -26.43
N SER A 26 23.53 -37.17 -27.34
CA SER A 26 23.29 -37.91 -28.58
C SER A 26 23.99 -39.27 -28.54
N SER A 27 23.18 -40.29 -28.73
CA SER A 27 23.48 -41.71 -28.81
C SER A 27 24.54 -42.11 -29.85
N ARG A 28 25.27 -43.19 -29.53
CA ARG A 28 25.89 -44.21 -30.43
C ARG A 28 26.91 -43.73 -31.48
N ARG A 29 28.18 -44.12 -31.30
CA ARG A 29 28.86 -45.20 -32.06
C ARG A 29 30.33 -45.33 -31.62
N ARG A 30 30.77 -46.56 -31.36
CA ARG A 30 32.19 -46.98 -31.30
C ARG A 30 32.77 -46.94 -32.72
N VAL A 31 34.09 -46.70 -32.85
CA VAL A 31 35.06 -47.56 -33.55
C VAL A 31 36.48 -46.97 -33.43
N LEU A 32 37.44 -47.89 -33.30
CA LEU A 32 38.90 -47.76 -33.19
C LEU A 32 39.55 -46.98 -34.35
N LEU A 33 40.75 -46.41 -34.08
CA LEU A 33 42.00 -46.85 -34.75
C LEU A 33 43.26 -46.26 -34.09
N ARG A 34 44.16 -47.17 -33.70
CA ARG A 34 45.60 -46.96 -33.44
C ARG A 34 46.30 -46.71 -34.79
N PHE A 35 47.32 -45.85 -34.86
CA PHE A 35 48.67 -46.23 -35.30
C PHE A 35 49.71 -45.09 -35.14
N CYS A 36 50.97 -45.53 -35.07
CA CYS A 36 52.16 -44.88 -34.52
C CYS A 36 52.95 -43.91 -35.44
N ARG A 37 53.98 -43.30 -34.79
CA ARG A 37 55.31 -42.85 -35.29
C ARG A 37 55.46 -41.38 -35.69
N ARG A 38 56.64 -40.75 -35.63
CA ARG A 38 57.85 -40.74 -34.76
C ARG A 38 58.65 -39.52 -35.29
N PHE A 39 59.42 -38.89 -34.42
CA PHE A 39 60.61 -38.03 -34.66
C PHE A 39 60.49 -36.48 -34.88
N THR A 40 61.08 -35.79 -33.88
CA THR A 40 62.02 -34.64 -33.89
C THR A 40 61.59 -33.23 -34.29
N THR A 41 61.35 -32.44 -33.23
CA THR A 41 62.01 -31.16 -32.88
C THR A 41 62.50 -30.23 -33.98
N THR A 42 61.90 -29.05 -34.07
CA THR A 42 62.59 -27.76 -33.97
C THR A 42 61.57 -26.65 -33.68
N GLY A 43 61.99 -25.67 -32.88
CA GLY A 43 61.09 -24.83 -32.10
C GLY A 43 60.30 -23.78 -32.87
N CYS A 44 59.15 -23.45 -32.30
CA CYS A 44 58.81 -22.06 -32.00
C CYS A 44 57.88 -22.12 -30.80
N ALA A 45 58.40 -21.85 -29.60
CA ALA A 45 57.55 -21.59 -28.45
C ALA A 45 56.89 -20.22 -28.69
N ALA A 46 55.83 -20.23 -29.51
CA ALA A 46 54.82 -19.20 -29.42
C ALA A 46 54.35 -19.23 -27.97
N THR A 47 54.76 -18.22 -27.21
CA THR A 47 54.26 -17.93 -25.88
C THR A 47 52.75 -18.07 -25.95
N ALA A 48 52.22 -19.15 -25.35
CA ALA A 48 50.80 -19.37 -25.26
C ALA A 48 50.24 -18.21 -24.44
N ALA A 49 49.77 -17.17 -25.12
CA ALA A 49 49.17 -16.02 -24.50
C ALA A 49 48.08 -16.55 -23.57
N ALA A 50 48.23 -16.27 -22.26
CA ALA A 50 47.35 -16.80 -21.23
C ALA A 50 45.89 -16.57 -21.65
N ARG A 51 45.15 -17.66 -21.87
CA ARG A 51 43.79 -17.61 -22.41
C ARG A 51 42.93 -16.80 -21.44
N LYS A 52 42.49 -15.61 -21.86
CA LYS A 52 41.62 -14.74 -21.06
C LYS A 52 40.27 -15.45 -20.92
N ASP A 53 39.96 -15.97 -19.73
CA ASP A 53 38.80 -16.82 -19.46
C ASP A 53 37.88 -16.25 -18.36
N LYS A 54 38.15 -15.02 -17.91
CA LYS A 54 37.40 -14.33 -16.85
C LYS A 54 36.63 -13.14 -17.41
N VAL A 55 35.44 -12.92 -16.84
CA VAL A 55 34.62 -11.72 -17.08
C VAL A 55 34.71 -10.81 -15.87
N ILE A 56 34.84 -9.50 -16.10
CA ILE A 56 34.76 -8.47 -15.07
C ILE A 56 33.37 -7.86 -15.09
N VAL A 57 32.71 -7.79 -13.94
CA VAL A 57 31.40 -7.12 -13.82
C VAL A 57 31.55 -5.90 -12.90
N ILE A 58 31.27 -4.71 -13.43
CA ILE A 58 31.30 -3.43 -12.71
C ILE A 58 29.86 -2.95 -12.51
N SER A 59 29.42 -2.85 -11.26
CA SER A 59 28.05 -2.45 -10.91
C SER A 59 28.02 -1.38 -9.82
N GLY A 60 26.88 -0.71 -9.67
CA GLY A 60 26.69 0.41 -8.74
C GLY A 60 25.60 1.37 -9.19
N PRO A 61 25.12 2.27 -8.30
CA PRO A 61 24.02 3.18 -8.61
C PRO A 61 24.39 4.16 -9.73
N THR A 62 23.37 4.75 -10.36
CA THR A 62 23.56 5.81 -11.36
C THR A 62 24.36 6.97 -10.75
N GLY A 63 25.37 7.47 -11.46
CA GLY A 63 26.26 8.54 -10.99
C GLY A 63 27.51 8.09 -10.20
N ALA A 64 27.70 6.79 -9.92
CA ALA A 64 28.86 6.28 -9.17
C ALA A 64 30.21 6.22 -9.94
N GLY A 65 30.30 6.81 -11.14
CA GLY A 65 31.56 6.82 -11.92
C GLY A 65 31.92 5.53 -12.66
N LYS A 66 31.00 4.56 -12.74
CA LYS A 66 31.22 3.22 -13.37
C LYS A 66 31.81 3.28 -14.78
N SER A 67 31.28 4.14 -15.65
CA SER A 67 31.68 4.22 -17.06
C SER A 67 33.15 4.62 -17.21
N ARG A 68 33.60 5.62 -16.44
CA ARG A 68 34.99 6.07 -16.44
C ARG A 68 35.94 4.98 -15.95
N LEU A 69 35.60 4.29 -14.86
CA LEU A 69 36.40 3.18 -14.34
C LEU A 69 36.51 2.05 -15.38
N ALA A 70 35.41 1.71 -16.03
CA ALA A 70 35.39 0.66 -17.03
C ALA A 70 36.23 0.99 -18.26
N LEU A 71 36.18 2.24 -18.73
CA LEU A 71 36.98 2.71 -19.87
C LEU A 71 38.48 2.58 -19.59
N GLU A 72 38.93 3.11 -18.45
CA GLU A 72 40.35 3.06 -18.07
C GLU A 72 40.83 1.62 -17.79
N LEU A 73 39.97 0.78 -17.20
CA LEU A 73 40.27 -0.63 -16.98
C LEU A 73 40.36 -1.41 -18.31
N ALA A 74 39.48 -1.11 -19.26
CA ALA A 74 39.49 -1.75 -20.58
C ALA A 74 40.78 -1.43 -21.35
N LYS A 75 41.25 -0.17 -21.29
CA LYS A 75 42.57 0.21 -21.85
C LYS A 75 43.70 -0.61 -21.23
N LYS A 76 43.69 -0.77 -19.91
CA LYS A 76 44.75 -1.48 -19.17
C LYS A 76 44.75 -2.99 -19.43
N LEU A 77 43.58 -3.62 -19.55
CA LEU A 77 43.44 -5.07 -19.71
C LEU A 77 43.28 -5.55 -21.17
N GLN A 78 43.35 -4.63 -22.13
CA GLN A 78 42.95 -4.87 -23.52
C GLN A 78 41.55 -5.51 -23.56
N GLY A 79 40.60 -4.86 -22.89
CA GLY A 79 39.22 -5.27 -22.75
C GLY A 79 38.27 -4.57 -23.71
N GLU A 80 37.05 -5.08 -23.76
CA GLU A 80 35.91 -4.50 -24.49
C GLU A 80 34.73 -4.37 -23.51
N ILE A 81 33.91 -3.32 -23.65
CA ILE A 81 32.86 -2.99 -22.70
C ILE A 81 31.51 -3.48 -23.21
N ILE A 82 30.75 -4.16 -22.37
CA ILE A 82 29.36 -4.57 -22.63
C ILE A 82 28.45 -3.73 -21.75
N SER A 83 27.58 -2.91 -22.35
CA SER A 83 26.62 -2.11 -21.60
C SER A 83 25.49 -2.97 -21.04
N ALA A 84 25.29 -2.91 -19.72
CA ALA A 84 24.16 -3.47 -18.99
C ALA A 84 23.24 -2.35 -18.45
N ASP A 85 23.06 -1.30 -19.24
CA ASP A 85 22.10 -0.22 -19.00
C ASP A 85 20.87 -0.40 -19.90
N SER A 86 19.68 -0.18 -19.35
CA SER A 86 18.42 -0.42 -20.07
C SER A 86 18.08 0.66 -21.10
N VAL A 87 18.75 1.82 -21.05
CA VAL A 87 18.46 2.96 -21.93
C VAL A 87 19.55 3.17 -22.98
N GLN A 88 20.82 2.89 -22.66
CA GLN A 88 21.95 3.08 -23.59
C GLN A 88 21.85 2.24 -24.87
N VAL A 89 21.03 1.19 -24.86
CA VAL A 89 20.72 0.35 -26.03
C VAL A 89 20.00 1.11 -27.15
N TYR A 90 19.24 2.16 -26.83
CA TYR A 90 18.41 2.90 -27.78
C TYR A 90 19.15 4.05 -28.43
N ARG A 91 19.01 4.19 -29.75
CA ARG A 91 19.56 5.29 -30.53
C ARG A 91 19.07 6.63 -29.99
N GLY A 92 20.03 7.53 -29.80
CA GLY A 92 19.88 8.93 -29.43
C GLY A 92 19.07 9.29 -28.18
N LEU A 93 18.93 8.35 -27.27
CA LEU A 93 18.72 8.65 -25.86
C LEU A 93 20.09 8.80 -25.19
N ASP A 94 20.82 9.86 -25.52
CA ASP A 94 22.24 10.05 -25.17
C ASP A 94 22.43 10.79 -23.84
N VAL A 95 21.68 11.88 -23.65
CA VAL A 95 21.78 12.81 -22.53
C VAL A 95 21.19 12.20 -21.26
N GLY A 96 20.00 11.58 -21.35
CA GLY A 96 19.34 10.97 -20.19
C GLY A 96 20.01 9.68 -19.70
N SER A 97 20.63 8.91 -20.62
CA SER A 97 21.33 7.66 -20.29
C SER A 97 22.82 7.84 -19.95
N ALA A 98 23.34 9.07 -20.08
CA ALA A 98 24.77 9.38 -19.98
C ALA A 98 25.61 8.44 -20.87
N LYS A 99 25.18 8.30 -22.12
CA LYS A 99 25.79 7.38 -23.08
C LYS A 99 27.24 7.78 -23.35
N PRO A 100 28.16 6.81 -23.50
CA PRO A 100 29.53 7.11 -23.88
C PRO A 100 29.57 7.93 -25.17
N SER A 101 30.44 8.94 -25.20
CA SER A 101 30.67 9.79 -26.37
C SER A 101 31.27 9.00 -27.53
N LYS A 102 31.18 9.53 -28.76
CA LYS A 102 31.76 8.87 -29.93
C LYS A 102 33.29 8.68 -29.81
N SER A 103 34.00 9.62 -29.18
CA SER A 103 35.44 9.51 -28.91
C SER A 103 35.75 8.38 -27.92
N GLU A 104 35.00 8.27 -26.82
CA GLU A 104 35.19 7.16 -25.85
C GLU A 104 34.91 5.79 -26.48
N ARG A 105 33.94 5.70 -27.40
CA ARG A 105 33.64 4.47 -28.15
C ARG A 105 34.68 4.13 -29.23
N GLN A 106 35.44 5.11 -29.70
CA GLN A 106 36.56 4.89 -30.61
C GLN A 106 37.80 4.39 -29.86
N GLU A 107 38.00 4.85 -28.62
CA GLU A 107 39.11 4.41 -27.76
C GLU A 107 38.96 2.95 -27.30
N VAL A 108 37.74 2.55 -26.92
CA VAL A 108 37.43 1.19 -26.46
C VAL A 108 36.13 0.72 -27.12
N PRO A 109 36.07 -0.48 -27.71
CA PRO A 109 34.83 -1.03 -28.25
C PRO A 109 33.75 -1.14 -27.17
N HIS A 110 32.59 -0.54 -27.43
CA HIS A 110 31.39 -0.63 -26.59
C HIS A 110 30.31 -1.42 -27.32
N HIS A 111 29.79 -2.45 -26.66
CA HIS A 111 28.74 -3.33 -27.17
C HIS A 111 27.40 -3.04 -26.49
N LEU A 112 26.30 -3.38 -27.19
CA LEU A 112 24.91 -3.18 -26.75
C LEU A 112 24.55 -1.70 -26.51
N VAL A 113 25.16 -0.80 -27.29
CA VAL A 113 24.88 0.64 -27.32
C VAL A 113 24.39 1.00 -28.71
N ASP A 114 23.29 1.76 -28.82
CA ASP A 114 22.69 2.19 -30.10
C ASP A 114 22.27 1.05 -31.06
N ILE A 115 21.94 -0.12 -30.53
CA ILE A 115 21.56 -1.29 -31.32
C ILE A 115 20.05 -1.34 -31.65
N LEU A 116 19.22 -0.48 -31.03
CA LEU A 116 17.77 -0.44 -31.23
C LEU A 116 17.24 0.97 -31.48
N ASN A 117 16.12 1.08 -32.19
CA ASN A 117 15.34 2.32 -32.25
C ASN A 117 14.51 2.46 -30.96
N PRO A 118 14.19 3.69 -30.50
CA PRO A 118 13.38 3.86 -29.29
C PRO A 118 11.96 3.29 -29.36
N SER A 119 11.44 3.02 -30.56
CA SER A 119 10.18 2.32 -30.78
C SER A 119 10.26 0.82 -30.49
N ASP A 120 11.47 0.23 -30.58
CA ASP A 120 11.67 -1.20 -30.47
C ASP A 120 11.68 -1.64 -29.01
N ASP A 121 11.16 -2.83 -28.72
CA ASP A 121 11.22 -3.40 -27.37
C ASP A 121 12.54 -4.12 -27.09
N TYR A 122 13.07 -3.90 -25.88
CA TYR A 122 14.24 -4.61 -25.36
C TYR A 122 13.94 -5.22 -24.00
N SER A 123 13.83 -6.55 -23.97
CA SER A 123 13.59 -7.32 -22.75
C SER A 123 14.89 -7.80 -22.11
N VAL A 124 14.86 -8.11 -20.81
CA VAL A 124 16.01 -8.70 -20.11
C VAL A 124 16.43 -10.05 -20.70
N GLY A 125 15.50 -10.81 -21.28
CA GLY A 125 15.80 -12.07 -21.97
C GLY A 125 16.60 -11.84 -23.26
N LYS A 126 16.29 -10.78 -24.02
CA LYS A 126 17.06 -10.39 -25.20
C LYS A 126 18.45 -9.89 -24.79
N PHE A 127 18.53 -9.01 -23.79
CA PHE A 127 19.81 -8.60 -23.19
C PHE A 127 20.66 -9.80 -22.75
N PHE A 128 20.08 -10.79 -22.05
CA PHE A 128 20.82 -11.97 -21.58
C PHE A 128 21.48 -12.71 -22.75
N ARG A 129 20.74 -12.98 -23.83
CA ARG A 129 21.32 -13.65 -25.02
C ARG A 129 22.40 -12.80 -25.67
N ASP A 130 22.08 -11.54 -25.96
CA ASP A 130 22.98 -10.64 -26.69
C ASP A 130 24.27 -10.42 -25.88
N ALA A 131 24.17 -10.17 -24.58
CA ALA A 131 25.33 -9.98 -23.70
C ALA A 131 26.19 -11.25 -23.58
N ARG A 132 25.57 -12.44 -23.50
CA ARG A 132 26.30 -13.72 -23.42
C ARG A 132 27.00 -14.05 -24.73
N GLN A 133 26.36 -13.79 -25.86
CA GLN A 133 26.96 -13.94 -27.19
C GLN A 133 28.16 -13.01 -27.35
N VAL A 134 27.97 -11.71 -27.09
CA VAL A 134 29.05 -10.71 -27.16
C VAL A 134 30.21 -11.08 -26.23
N THR A 135 29.92 -11.57 -25.02
CA THR A 135 30.95 -12.05 -24.08
C THR A 135 31.77 -13.18 -24.69
N GLN A 136 31.11 -14.16 -25.30
CA GLN A 136 31.80 -15.27 -25.96
C GLN A 136 32.66 -14.77 -27.12
N ASP A 137 32.15 -13.83 -27.91
CA ASP A 137 32.88 -13.27 -29.05
C ASP A 137 34.12 -12.49 -28.61
N ILE A 138 34.03 -11.71 -27.52
CA ILE A 138 35.17 -10.99 -26.93
C ILE A 138 36.23 -11.98 -26.41
N LEU A 139 35.80 -13.04 -25.70
CA LEU A 139 36.71 -14.08 -25.21
C LEU A 139 37.39 -14.83 -26.36
N ASN A 140 36.65 -15.13 -27.43
CA ASN A 140 37.18 -15.79 -28.63
C ASN A 140 38.23 -14.92 -29.34
N ARG A 141 38.12 -13.58 -29.27
CA ARG A 141 39.14 -12.63 -29.74
C ARG A 141 40.33 -12.48 -28.80
N GLY A 142 40.38 -13.19 -27.67
CA GLY A 142 41.44 -13.08 -26.66
C GLY A 142 41.41 -11.77 -25.86
N ARG A 143 40.27 -11.07 -25.84
CA ARG A 143 40.06 -9.79 -25.14
C ARG A 143 39.33 -10.02 -23.81
N VAL A 144 39.35 -9.03 -22.91
CA VAL A 144 38.66 -9.11 -21.61
C VAL A 144 37.24 -8.54 -21.72
N PRO A 145 36.18 -9.31 -21.48
CA PRO A 145 34.82 -8.76 -21.40
C PRO A 145 34.62 -8.02 -20.08
N ILE A 146 34.24 -6.75 -20.17
CA ILE A 146 33.93 -5.90 -19.01
C ILE A 146 32.46 -5.49 -19.10
N VAL A 147 31.62 -6.08 -18.26
CA VAL A 147 30.17 -5.81 -18.21
C VAL A 147 29.91 -4.68 -17.21
N VAL A 148 29.25 -3.62 -17.66
CA VAL A 148 29.09 -2.39 -16.87
C VAL A 148 27.64 -1.93 -16.89
N GLY A 149 27.03 -1.73 -15.72
CA GLY A 149 25.65 -1.26 -15.71
C GLY A 149 25.06 -0.96 -14.33
N GLY A 150 23.90 -0.31 -14.36
CA GLY A 150 23.08 -0.01 -13.18
C GLY A 150 21.76 -0.79 -13.13
N THR A 151 21.45 -1.58 -14.15
CA THR A 151 20.17 -2.30 -14.26
C THR A 151 20.26 -3.63 -13.51
N GLY A 152 19.74 -3.67 -12.28
CA GLY A 152 19.88 -4.81 -11.37
C GLY A 152 19.42 -6.15 -11.96
N LEU A 153 18.27 -6.17 -12.65
CA LEU A 153 17.72 -7.40 -13.24
C LEU A 153 18.60 -7.94 -14.38
N TYR A 154 19.16 -7.06 -15.22
CA TYR A 154 20.07 -7.42 -16.32
C TYR A 154 21.32 -8.11 -15.76
N LEU A 155 21.97 -7.45 -14.81
CA LEU A 155 23.18 -7.98 -14.18
C LEU A 155 22.90 -9.30 -13.43
N ARG A 156 21.76 -9.41 -12.76
CA ARG A 156 21.38 -10.64 -12.06
C ARG A 156 21.20 -11.81 -13.03
N TRP A 157 20.45 -11.65 -14.11
CA TRP A 157 20.29 -12.72 -15.11
C TRP A 157 21.61 -13.05 -15.80
N TYR A 158 22.43 -12.03 -16.09
CA TYR A 158 23.75 -12.24 -16.68
C TYR A 158 24.69 -13.08 -15.78
N VAL A 159 24.67 -12.81 -14.46
CA VAL A 159 25.56 -13.47 -13.49
C VAL A 159 25.03 -14.84 -13.03
N TYR A 160 23.74 -14.96 -12.77
CA TYR A 160 23.14 -16.16 -12.19
C TYR A 160 22.46 -17.08 -13.22
N GLY A 161 22.32 -16.63 -14.46
CA GLY A 161 21.54 -17.31 -15.49
C GLY A 161 20.10 -16.80 -15.57
N LYS A 162 19.48 -17.04 -16.73
CA LYS A 162 18.06 -16.79 -16.96
C LYS A 162 17.24 -17.82 -16.15
N PRO A 163 16.20 -17.40 -15.39
CA PRO A 163 15.23 -18.32 -14.78
C PRO A 163 14.50 -19.10 -15.86
N ASP A 164 14.06 -20.32 -15.54
CA ASP A 164 13.41 -21.22 -16.51
C ASP A 164 11.98 -20.76 -16.83
N VAL A 165 11.87 -19.73 -17.68
CA VAL A 165 10.61 -19.09 -18.08
C VAL A 165 10.55 -18.98 -19.61
N PRO A 166 9.45 -19.39 -20.27
CA PRO A 166 9.28 -19.30 -21.72
C PRO A 166 9.42 -17.86 -22.24
N GLN A 167 9.88 -17.70 -23.50
CA GLN A 167 9.84 -16.41 -24.17
C GLN A 167 8.48 -16.23 -24.85
N ALA A 168 7.80 -15.10 -24.61
CA ALA A 168 6.57 -14.77 -25.30
C ALA A 168 6.83 -14.53 -26.81
N SER A 169 6.00 -15.10 -27.68
CA SER A 169 6.01 -14.79 -29.13
C SER A 169 5.31 -13.46 -29.40
N ILE A 170 5.52 -12.89 -30.60
CA ILE A 170 4.88 -11.63 -30.99
C ILE A 170 3.37 -11.83 -31.12
N GLU A 171 2.91 -12.97 -31.62
CA GLU A 171 1.48 -13.29 -31.72
C GLU A 171 0.84 -13.39 -30.33
N VAL A 172 1.51 -14.09 -29.40
CA VAL A 172 1.03 -14.23 -28.01
C VAL A 172 1.04 -12.89 -27.28
N ALA A 173 2.09 -12.09 -27.45
CA ALA A 173 2.14 -10.76 -26.86
C ALA A 173 1.05 -9.85 -27.43
N SER A 174 0.82 -9.86 -28.75
CA SER A 174 -0.23 -9.07 -29.40
C SER A 174 -1.64 -9.49 -28.96
N GLN A 175 -1.87 -10.79 -28.80
CA GLN A 175 -3.15 -11.31 -28.31
C GLN A 175 -3.40 -10.90 -26.86
N VAL A 176 -2.38 -11.04 -26.01
CA VAL A 176 -2.43 -10.57 -24.61
C VAL A 176 -2.62 -9.05 -24.54
N TYR A 177 -1.97 -8.26 -25.40
CA TYR A 177 -2.18 -6.81 -25.45
C TYR A 177 -3.60 -6.43 -25.91
N SER A 178 -4.18 -7.15 -26.86
CA SER A 178 -5.56 -6.91 -27.30
C SER A 178 -6.57 -7.26 -26.20
N GLU A 179 -6.37 -8.38 -25.52
CA GLU A 179 -7.19 -8.79 -24.38
C GLU A 179 -7.04 -7.80 -23.21
N LEU A 180 -5.81 -7.39 -22.90
CA LEU A 180 -5.55 -6.39 -21.87
C LEU A 180 -6.07 -5.00 -22.22
N ALA A 181 -6.14 -4.62 -23.50
CA ALA A 181 -6.65 -3.32 -23.93
C ALA A 181 -8.16 -3.18 -23.69
N GLU A 182 -8.93 -4.26 -23.79
CA GLU A 182 -10.34 -4.27 -23.40
C GLU A 182 -10.49 -4.13 -21.89
N LEU A 183 -9.68 -4.87 -21.13
CA LEU A 183 -9.66 -4.82 -19.66
C LEU A 183 -9.19 -3.47 -19.13
N GLU A 184 -8.24 -2.84 -19.81
CA GLU A 184 -7.76 -1.49 -19.50
C GLU A 184 -8.85 -0.45 -19.79
N ARG A 185 -9.56 -0.56 -20.93
CA ARG A 185 -10.71 0.33 -21.23
C ARG A 185 -11.85 0.19 -20.22
N SER A 186 -12.03 -1.01 -19.64
CA SER A 186 -13.05 -1.25 -18.62
C SER A 186 -12.57 -1.05 -17.18
N ASP A 187 -11.33 -0.59 -16.96
CA ASP A 187 -10.68 -0.49 -15.63
C ASP A 187 -10.68 -1.82 -14.83
N ASP A 188 -10.71 -2.96 -15.53
CA ASP A 188 -10.87 -4.30 -14.95
C ASP A 188 -9.51 -4.96 -14.66
N TRP A 189 -8.81 -4.38 -13.68
CA TRP A 189 -7.49 -4.86 -13.22
C TRP A 189 -7.56 -6.29 -12.69
N ASP A 190 -8.68 -6.66 -12.09
CA ASP A 190 -8.86 -7.99 -11.49
C ASP A 190 -8.95 -9.05 -12.58
N ALA A 191 -9.69 -8.81 -13.67
CA ALA A 191 -9.67 -9.71 -14.83
C ALA A 191 -8.28 -9.81 -15.46
N ALA A 192 -7.52 -8.71 -15.51
CA ALA A 192 -6.16 -8.70 -16.05
C ALA A 192 -5.19 -9.52 -15.19
N VAL A 193 -5.28 -9.39 -13.86
CA VAL A 193 -4.53 -10.22 -12.90
C VAL A 193 -4.94 -11.69 -13.06
N GLN A 194 -6.22 -11.99 -13.16
CA GLN A 194 -6.70 -13.37 -13.37
C GLN A 194 -6.22 -13.96 -14.69
N LEU A 195 -6.09 -13.14 -15.74
CA LEU A 195 -5.53 -13.56 -17.03
C LEU A 195 -4.06 -13.99 -16.87
N VAL A 196 -3.26 -13.24 -16.10
CA VAL A 196 -1.86 -13.58 -15.79
C VAL A 196 -1.75 -14.80 -14.86
N VAL A 197 -2.65 -14.93 -13.89
CA VAL A 197 -2.73 -16.10 -12.99
C VAL A 197 -3.05 -17.36 -13.80
N LYS A 198 -4.05 -17.27 -14.68
CA LYS A 198 -4.46 -18.36 -15.58
C LYS A 198 -3.36 -18.70 -16.60
N ALA A 199 -2.55 -17.73 -16.98
CA ALA A 199 -1.37 -17.92 -17.83
C ALA A 199 -0.17 -18.55 -17.09
N GLY A 200 -0.26 -18.79 -15.77
CA GLY A 200 0.66 -19.63 -15.02
C GLY A 200 1.54 -18.93 -13.99
N ASP A 201 1.33 -17.64 -13.68
CA ASP A 201 2.00 -16.97 -12.54
C ASP A 201 1.01 -16.70 -11.40
N PRO A 202 0.82 -17.63 -10.45
CA PRO A 202 -0.11 -17.46 -9.34
C PRO A 202 0.29 -16.32 -8.40
N LYS A 203 1.55 -15.86 -8.42
CA LYS A 203 2.01 -14.70 -7.62
C LYS A 203 1.51 -13.37 -8.18
N ALA A 204 0.96 -13.35 -9.39
CA ALA A 204 0.30 -12.17 -9.92
C ALA A 204 -0.88 -11.71 -9.04
N GLN A 205 -1.48 -12.62 -8.25
CA GLN A 205 -2.50 -12.29 -7.25
C GLN A 205 -1.99 -11.35 -6.15
N ASP A 206 -0.68 -11.26 -5.93
CA ASP A 206 -0.06 -10.41 -4.92
C ASP A 206 0.34 -9.04 -5.47
N LEU A 207 0.13 -8.79 -6.78
CA LEU A 207 0.37 -7.49 -7.37
C LEU A 207 -0.62 -6.48 -6.80
N ALA A 208 -0.09 -5.46 -6.13
CA ALA A 208 -0.89 -4.32 -5.69
C ALA A 208 -1.57 -3.67 -6.91
N THR A 209 -2.81 -3.24 -6.75
CA THR A 209 -3.53 -2.45 -7.75
C THR A 209 -2.64 -1.28 -8.16
N ASN A 210 -2.13 -1.35 -9.38
CA ASN A 210 -1.42 -0.24 -9.99
C ASN A 210 -2.49 0.61 -10.65
N ASP A 211 -2.38 1.94 -10.62
CA ASP A 211 -3.12 2.73 -11.60
C ASP A 211 -2.69 2.14 -12.95
N TRP A 212 -3.65 1.63 -13.74
CA TRP A 212 -3.40 1.37 -15.16
C TRP A 212 -2.60 2.55 -15.65
N ILE A 213 -1.46 2.27 -16.27
CA ILE A 213 -0.61 3.34 -16.77
C ILE A 213 -1.47 4.06 -17.78
N ALA A 214 -2.09 5.17 -17.37
CA ALA A 214 -3.15 5.82 -18.13
C ALA A 214 -2.59 6.21 -19.49
N TYR A 215 -2.89 5.39 -20.50
CA TYR A 215 -2.87 5.84 -21.87
C TYR A 215 -4.07 6.77 -22.01
N PRO A 216 -3.90 8.02 -22.48
CA PRO A 216 -5.03 8.75 -23.01
C PRO A 216 -5.71 7.88 -24.07
N SER A 217 -7.03 7.80 -23.99
CA SER A 217 -7.92 7.06 -24.87
C SER A 217 -7.53 7.21 -26.34
N PHE A 218 -7.37 6.08 -27.02
CA PHE A 218 -7.10 5.98 -28.47
C PHE A 218 -8.14 6.76 -29.31
N ASP A 219 -9.32 7.04 -28.74
CA ASP A 219 -10.46 7.67 -29.40
C ASP A 219 -10.46 9.22 -29.36
N GLU A 220 -9.48 9.88 -28.71
CA GLU A 220 -9.38 11.36 -28.66
C GLU A 220 -8.20 11.95 -29.44
N LEU A 221 -7.52 11.16 -30.30
CA LEU A 221 -6.43 11.64 -31.15
C LEU A 221 -6.84 11.63 -32.63
N PRO A 222 -6.46 12.64 -33.43
CA PRO A 222 -6.66 12.60 -34.88
C PRO A 222 -5.95 11.36 -35.43
N GLN A 223 -6.63 10.60 -36.28
CA GLN A 223 -6.07 9.46 -37.00
C GLN A 223 -4.80 9.91 -37.73
N PHE A 224 -3.63 9.57 -37.18
CA PHE A 224 -2.37 9.69 -37.91
C PHE A 224 -2.28 8.51 -38.86
N ASP A 225 -2.06 8.82 -40.13
CA ASP A 225 -1.98 7.86 -41.22
C ASP A 225 -0.84 6.87 -40.95
N GLY A 226 -1.18 5.58 -40.91
CA GLY A 226 -0.23 4.48 -40.73
C GLY A 226 0.69 4.28 -41.95
N SER A 227 1.49 5.27 -42.30
CA SER A 227 2.52 5.14 -43.33
C SER A 227 3.86 4.75 -42.69
N PRO A 228 4.38 3.52 -42.94
CA PRO A 228 5.74 3.17 -42.59
C PRO A 228 6.70 3.84 -43.59
N ASN A 229 7.87 4.25 -43.11
CA ASN A 229 9.00 4.84 -43.86
C ASN A 229 8.88 6.32 -44.26
N ARG A 230 9.30 7.19 -43.34
CA ARG A 230 10.15 8.33 -43.70
C ARG A 230 11.47 8.18 -42.94
N GLU A 231 12.60 8.33 -43.63
CA GLU A 231 13.93 8.36 -43.00
C GLU A 231 13.98 9.49 -41.96
N PHE A 232 13.74 9.15 -40.70
CA PHE A 232 13.78 10.11 -39.60
C PHE A 232 15.22 10.57 -39.38
N HIS A 233 15.47 11.85 -39.66
CA HIS A 233 16.78 12.46 -39.48
C HIS A 233 17.04 12.72 -37.99
N TRP A 234 18.09 12.08 -37.46
CA TRP A 234 18.41 12.18 -36.05
C TRP A 234 18.89 13.58 -35.68
N PRO A 235 18.31 14.25 -34.65
CA PRO A 235 18.75 15.58 -34.24
C PRO A 235 20.23 15.58 -33.88
N LYS A 236 21.00 16.54 -34.40
CA LYS A 236 22.36 16.80 -33.93
C LYS A 236 22.28 17.47 -32.56
N SER A 237 22.23 16.63 -31.52
CA SER A 237 22.32 16.93 -30.07
C SER A 237 21.74 18.27 -29.60
N PRO A 238 20.53 18.25 -29.03
CA PRO A 238 20.21 19.23 -28.00
C PRO A 238 19.49 18.60 -26.78
N GLY A 239 19.34 19.36 -25.70
CA GLY A 239 19.19 18.87 -24.32
C GLY A 239 18.07 17.85 -24.02
N PHE A 240 18.09 17.31 -22.80
CA PHE A 240 17.26 16.19 -22.34
C PHE A 240 15.75 16.25 -22.71
N LEU A 241 15.12 17.42 -22.66
CA LEU A 241 13.70 17.56 -23.05
C LEU A 241 13.47 17.35 -24.55
N LEU A 242 14.48 17.59 -25.40
CA LEU A 242 14.38 17.34 -26.84
C LEU A 242 14.46 15.85 -27.17
N GLU A 243 15.21 15.06 -26.40
CA GLU A 243 15.14 13.60 -26.52
C GLU A 243 13.75 13.07 -26.12
N ALA A 244 13.16 13.62 -25.06
CA ALA A 244 11.79 13.28 -24.66
C ALA A 244 10.74 13.76 -25.68
N LYS A 245 10.93 14.95 -26.26
CA LYS A 245 10.11 15.46 -27.37
C LYS A 245 10.21 14.54 -28.59
N MET A 246 11.42 14.11 -28.94
CA MET A 246 11.65 13.19 -30.06
C MET A 246 10.88 11.87 -29.88
N LEU A 247 10.80 11.34 -28.66
CA LEU A 247 9.95 10.18 -28.37
C LEU A 247 8.47 10.46 -28.67
N LEU A 248 7.96 11.64 -28.28
CA LEU A 248 6.60 12.07 -28.60
C LEU A 248 6.39 12.31 -30.11
N ASP A 249 7.38 12.87 -30.81
CA ASP A 249 7.34 13.10 -32.27
C ASP A 249 7.32 11.79 -33.06
N MET A 250 7.93 10.72 -32.51
CA MET A 250 7.84 9.36 -33.05
C MET A 250 6.47 8.69 -32.79
N GLY A 251 5.52 9.41 -32.17
CA GLY A 251 4.21 8.89 -31.80
C GLY A 251 4.21 8.01 -30.55
N LEU A 252 5.32 7.94 -29.80
CA LEU A 252 5.40 7.13 -28.59
C LEU A 252 4.77 7.87 -27.41
N LEU A 253 3.89 7.20 -26.69
CA LEU A 253 3.27 7.73 -25.47
C LEU A 253 4.18 7.51 -24.25
N PRO A 254 4.09 8.34 -23.19
CA PRO A 254 4.78 8.06 -21.95
C PRO A 254 4.43 6.65 -21.45
N ASN A 255 5.43 5.92 -21.00
CA ASN A 255 5.31 4.53 -20.52
C ASN A 255 4.92 3.44 -21.55
N SER A 256 4.81 3.76 -22.84
CA SER A 256 4.51 2.81 -23.92
C SER A 256 5.45 1.60 -24.00
N ASN A 257 6.74 1.79 -23.78
CA ASN A 257 7.75 0.75 -23.96
C ASN A 257 8.93 0.94 -23.01
N SER A 258 9.95 0.11 -23.13
CA SER A 258 11.14 0.17 -22.26
C SER A 258 11.87 1.53 -22.33
N ALA A 259 11.89 2.20 -23.48
CA ALA A 259 12.52 3.51 -23.66
C ALA A 259 11.73 4.63 -22.98
N THR A 260 10.40 4.66 -23.16
CA THR A 260 9.53 5.72 -22.60
C THR A 260 9.20 5.52 -21.12
N ARG A 261 9.37 4.31 -20.57
CA ARG A 261 9.31 4.01 -19.12
C ARG A 261 10.57 4.42 -18.37
N ALA A 262 11.66 4.73 -19.07
CA ALA A 262 12.93 5.06 -18.46
C ALA A 262 12.79 6.30 -17.56
N ILE A 263 13.46 6.25 -16.40
CA ILE A 263 13.39 7.31 -15.40
C ILE A 263 13.95 8.60 -15.97
N GLY A 264 13.17 9.66 -15.81
CA GLY A 264 13.42 10.95 -16.43
C GLY A 264 12.63 11.11 -17.72
N TYR A 265 12.71 10.17 -18.65
CA TYR A 265 12.04 10.27 -19.96
C TYR A 265 10.53 10.29 -19.79
N ARG A 266 9.99 9.41 -18.95
CA ARG A 266 8.57 9.43 -18.56
C ARG A 266 8.14 10.81 -18.04
N GLN A 267 8.85 11.35 -17.04
CA GLN A 267 8.49 12.63 -16.42
C GLN A 267 8.58 13.80 -17.41
N ALA A 268 9.58 13.78 -18.29
CA ALA A 268 9.73 14.79 -19.32
C ALA A 268 8.62 14.70 -20.37
N MET A 269 8.26 13.51 -20.83
CA MET A 269 7.16 13.33 -21.78
C MET A 269 5.81 13.74 -21.17
N GLU A 270 5.53 13.37 -19.92
CA GLU A 270 4.33 13.80 -19.19
C GLU A 270 4.26 15.33 -19.07
N TYR A 271 5.36 15.99 -18.71
CA TYR A 271 5.45 17.45 -18.66
C TYR A 271 5.20 18.10 -20.04
N LEU A 272 5.83 17.59 -21.09
CA LEU A 272 5.66 18.11 -22.45
C LEU A 272 4.23 17.95 -22.97
N LEU A 273 3.56 16.83 -22.64
CA LEU A 273 2.14 16.64 -22.96
C LEU A 273 1.24 17.61 -22.17
N SER A 274 1.53 17.84 -20.88
CA SER A 274 0.79 18.85 -20.09
C SER A 274 0.90 20.24 -20.71
N CYS A 275 2.10 20.65 -21.11
CA CYS A 275 2.31 21.91 -21.83
C CYS A 275 1.51 21.93 -23.15
N LYS A 276 1.38 20.76 -23.83
CA LYS A 276 0.56 20.59 -25.04
C LYS A 276 -0.93 20.74 -24.82
N HIS A 277 -1.46 20.25 -23.71
CA HIS A 277 -2.86 20.50 -23.36
C HIS A 277 -3.12 21.98 -23.02
N GLN A 278 -2.11 22.71 -22.57
CA GLN A 278 -2.20 24.13 -22.23
C GLN A 278 -1.83 25.09 -23.38
N GLY A 279 -1.82 24.61 -24.62
CA GLY A 279 -1.55 25.43 -25.81
C GLY A 279 -0.12 25.96 -25.88
N GLY A 280 0.87 25.17 -25.42
CA GLY A 280 2.29 25.52 -25.48
C GLY A 280 2.82 26.29 -24.29
N ARG A 281 1.97 26.57 -23.31
CA ARG A 281 2.35 27.37 -22.15
C ARG A 281 2.87 26.47 -21.03
N SER A 282 3.92 26.95 -20.37
CA SER A 282 4.35 26.47 -19.06
C SER A 282 4.67 27.66 -18.18
N SER A 283 4.13 27.68 -16.97
CA SER A 283 4.57 28.61 -15.94
C SER A 283 5.93 28.18 -15.36
N PRO A 284 6.70 29.10 -14.76
CA PRO A 284 7.88 28.75 -13.97
C PRO A 284 7.55 27.76 -12.85
N GLY A 285 6.37 27.87 -12.24
CA GLY A 285 5.90 26.96 -11.19
C GLY A 285 5.75 25.52 -11.68
N GLU A 286 5.14 25.31 -12.84
CA GLU A 286 4.98 23.99 -13.46
C GLU A 286 6.32 23.39 -13.88
N PHE A 287 7.22 24.19 -14.46
CA PHE A 287 8.57 23.73 -14.79
C PHE A 287 9.36 23.35 -13.53
N HIS A 288 9.24 24.12 -12.44
CA HIS A 288 9.85 23.79 -11.16
C HIS A 288 9.25 22.52 -10.53
N ALA A 289 7.93 22.30 -10.69
CA ALA A 289 7.27 21.07 -10.27
C ALA A 289 7.81 19.86 -11.04
N PHE A 290 7.87 19.95 -12.37
CA PHE A 290 8.51 18.93 -13.22
C PHE A 290 9.95 18.64 -12.76
N LEU A 291 10.77 19.68 -12.55
CA LEU A 291 12.15 19.50 -12.13
C LEU A 291 12.25 18.83 -10.74
N ALA A 292 11.37 19.19 -9.81
CA ALA A 292 11.31 18.59 -8.49
C ALA A 292 10.92 17.10 -8.57
N ASP A 293 9.95 16.76 -9.41
CA ASP A 293 9.49 15.38 -9.61
C ASP A 293 10.53 14.52 -10.34
N PHE A 294 11.16 15.06 -11.38
CA PHE A 294 12.29 14.44 -12.07
C PHE A 294 13.43 14.10 -11.08
N GLN A 295 13.84 15.09 -10.26
CA GLN A 295 14.90 14.89 -9.28
C GLN A 295 14.50 13.88 -8.20
N LYS A 296 13.24 13.91 -7.75
CA LYS A 296 12.70 12.96 -6.78
C LYS A 296 12.69 11.53 -7.34
N ALA A 297 12.25 11.35 -8.58
CA ALA A 297 12.25 10.07 -9.28
C ALA A 297 13.67 9.50 -9.42
N SER A 298 14.62 10.33 -9.85
CA SER A 298 16.04 9.96 -9.97
C SER A 298 16.66 9.57 -8.62
N ARG A 299 16.45 10.36 -7.55
CA ARG A 299 16.92 10.03 -6.19
C ARG A 299 16.31 8.74 -5.66
N ASN A 300 15.03 8.51 -5.89
CA ASN A 300 14.36 7.27 -5.47
C ASN A 300 14.90 6.06 -6.23
N PHE A 301 15.23 6.21 -7.51
CA PHE A 301 15.86 5.14 -8.27
C PHE A 301 17.26 4.79 -7.77
N ALA A 302 18.12 5.80 -7.54
CA ALA A 302 19.45 5.55 -6.98
C ALA A 302 19.38 4.84 -5.61
N LYS A 303 18.40 5.20 -4.76
CA LYS A 303 18.13 4.49 -3.49
C LYS A 303 17.71 3.03 -3.72
N ARG A 304 16.80 2.77 -4.67
CA ARG A 304 16.39 1.40 -5.02
C ARG A 304 17.57 0.58 -5.56
N GLN A 305 18.40 1.15 -6.42
CA GLN A 305 19.62 0.53 -6.91
C GLN A 305 20.55 0.16 -5.75
N MET A 306 20.74 1.05 -4.77
CA MET A 306 21.54 0.73 -3.58
C MET A 306 20.95 -0.42 -2.77
N THR A 307 19.63 -0.49 -2.60
CA THR A 307 18.97 -1.65 -1.98
C THR A 307 19.21 -2.93 -2.78
N TRP A 308 19.06 -2.89 -4.11
CA TRP A 308 19.31 -4.05 -4.98
C TRP A 308 20.75 -4.54 -4.83
N PHE A 309 21.72 -3.64 -4.99
CA PHE A 309 23.12 -4.00 -4.86
C PHE A 309 23.40 -4.52 -3.44
N ARG A 310 22.97 -3.85 -2.36
CA ARG A 310 23.17 -4.35 -0.97
C ARG A 310 22.75 -5.80 -0.76
N ASN A 311 21.69 -6.27 -1.43
CA ASN A 311 21.23 -7.65 -1.33
C ASN A 311 22.06 -8.65 -2.14
N GLU A 312 22.83 -8.19 -3.13
CA GLU A 312 23.74 -9.02 -3.90
C GLU A 312 25.04 -9.27 -3.11
N ARG A 313 25.16 -10.48 -2.54
CA ARG A 313 26.34 -10.93 -1.76
C ARG A 313 27.56 -11.27 -2.63
N ILE A 314 27.35 -11.31 -3.95
CA ILE A 314 28.30 -11.83 -4.92
C ILE A 314 29.38 -10.81 -5.33
N TYR A 315 29.15 -9.52 -5.07
CA TYR A 315 30.08 -8.45 -5.44
C TYR A 315 30.93 -7.99 -4.26
N HIS A 316 32.18 -7.62 -4.56
CA HIS A 316 33.06 -6.94 -3.62
C HIS A 316 32.88 -5.42 -3.73
N TRP A 317 32.74 -4.73 -2.61
CA TRP A 317 32.55 -3.28 -2.58
C TRP A 317 33.89 -2.53 -2.57
N LEU A 318 34.02 -1.57 -3.47
CA LEU A 318 35.14 -0.64 -3.55
C LEU A 318 34.66 0.78 -3.33
N ASP A 319 35.43 1.54 -2.55
CA ASP A 319 35.22 2.97 -2.36
C ASP A 319 35.72 3.73 -3.60
N ALA A 320 34.79 4.15 -4.45
CA ALA A 320 35.07 4.91 -5.67
C ALA A 320 35.56 6.35 -5.41
N SER A 321 35.58 6.83 -4.16
CA SER A 321 36.18 8.12 -3.81
C SER A 321 37.71 8.06 -3.67
N LYS A 322 38.30 6.86 -3.60
CA LYS A 322 39.75 6.67 -3.58
C LYS A 322 40.37 7.04 -4.94
N PRO A 323 41.68 7.39 -4.98
CA PRO A 323 42.35 7.69 -6.24
C PRO A 323 42.14 6.58 -7.28
N MET A 324 41.66 6.96 -8.47
CA MET A 324 41.26 6.04 -9.55
C MET A 324 42.33 5.01 -9.86
N GLU A 325 43.60 5.42 -9.88
CA GLU A 325 44.74 4.54 -10.16
C GLU A 325 44.88 3.40 -9.14
N ARG A 326 44.61 3.64 -7.86
CA ARG A 326 44.65 2.59 -6.83
C ARG A 326 43.53 1.57 -7.04
N VAL A 327 42.34 2.03 -7.40
CA VAL A 327 41.20 1.16 -7.72
C VAL A 327 41.49 0.33 -8.98
N LEU A 328 42.02 0.96 -10.04
CA LEU A 328 42.40 0.28 -11.28
C LEU A 328 43.49 -0.77 -11.07
N ASN A 329 44.53 -0.45 -10.29
CA ASN A 329 45.61 -1.39 -9.98
C ASN A 329 45.08 -2.61 -9.22
N PHE A 330 44.25 -2.40 -8.18
CA PHE A 330 43.65 -3.50 -7.45
C PHE A 330 42.83 -4.44 -8.35
N VAL A 331 41.99 -3.88 -9.24
CA VAL A 331 41.13 -4.70 -10.12
C VAL A 331 41.94 -5.44 -11.17
N HIS A 332 42.96 -4.78 -11.72
CA HIS A 332 43.91 -5.38 -12.64
C HIS A 332 44.63 -6.57 -12.00
N ASP A 333 45.15 -6.40 -10.79
CA ASP A 333 45.90 -7.44 -10.08
C ASP A 333 44.97 -8.60 -9.68
N ALA A 334 43.77 -8.29 -9.21
CA ALA A 334 42.71 -9.26 -8.92
C ALA A 334 42.27 -10.07 -10.14
N TYR A 335 42.30 -9.48 -11.34
CA TYR A 335 42.02 -10.21 -12.58
C TYR A 335 43.10 -11.25 -12.88
N HIS A 336 44.37 -10.92 -12.63
CA HIS A 336 45.51 -11.83 -12.87
C HIS A 336 45.71 -12.87 -11.76
N ASP A 337 45.18 -12.63 -10.55
CA ASP A 337 45.27 -13.59 -9.45
C ASP A 337 44.54 -14.93 -9.76
N GLN A 338 45.24 -16.04 -9.55
CA GLN A 338 44.73 -17.40 -9.76
C GLN A 338 44.09 -18.01 -8.51
N SER A 339 44.23 -17.38 -7.34
CA SER A 339 43.86 -17.92 -6.02
C SER A 339 42.35 -18.07 -5.75
N LYS A 340 41.48 -17.58 -6.65
CA LYS A 340 40.00 -17.49 -6.53
C LYS A 340 39.47 -16.74 -5.28
N ASN A 341 40.33 -16.35 -4.33
CA ASN A 341 39.96 -15.62 -3.13
C ASN A 341 40.26 -14.13 -3.30
N LEU A 342 39.28 -13.39 -3.80
CA LEU A 342 39.37 -11.93 -3.91
C LEU A 342 39.10 -11.27 -2.54
N ILE A 343 40.15 -10.77 -1.90
CA ILE A 343 40.05 -9.99 -0.64
C ILE A 343 40.33 -8.53 -0.97
N VAL A 344 39.38 -7.65 -0.65
CA VAL A 344 39.55 -6.21 -0.82
C VAL A 344 40.29 -5.65 0.40
N PRO A 345 41.43 -4.95 0.22
CA PRO A 345 42.11 -4.28 1.33
C PRO A 345 41.20 -3.26 2.00
N GLU A 346 41.22 -3.14 3.33
CA GLU A 346 40.41 -2.16 4.08
C GLU A 346 40.60 -0.72 3.57
N SER A 347 41.79 -0.37 3.09
CA SER A 347 42.10 0.95 2.51
C SER A 347 41.34 1.27 1.21
N LEU A 348 40.81 0.26 0.51
CA LEU A 348 40.01 0.37 -0.72
C LEU A 348 38.57 -0.14 -0.53
N GLY A 349 38.32 -0.86 0.57
CA GLY A 349 37.02 -1.43 0.89
C GLY A 349 36.03 -0.36 1.33
N MET A 350 34.77 -0.56 0.93
CA MET A 350 33.64 0.17 1.50
C MET A 350 32.82 -0.80 2.35
N PRO A 351 32.49 -0.47 3.62
CA PRO A 351 31.61 -1.30 4.42
C PRO A 351 30.25 -1.43 3.73
N ARG A 352 29.73 -2.66 3.61
CA ARG A 352 28.42 -2.96 3.01
C ARG A 352 27.28 -2.13 3.65
N ASP A 353 27.47 -1.81 4.93
CA ASP A 353 26.52 -1.12 5.81
C ASP A 353 27.00 0.27 6.25
N ALA A 354 28.04 0.83 5.61
CA ALA A 354 28.52 2.19 5.90
C ALA A 354 27.36 3.18 5.88
N SER A 355 27.21 3.90 6.99
CA SER A 355 26.00 4.60 7.44
C SER A 355 25.19 5.33 6.35
N SER A 356 23.91 5.00 6.27
CA SER A 356 22.94 5.63 5.35
C SER A 356 22.85 7.16 5.50
N ARG A 357 23.21 7.74 6.65
CA ARG A 357 23.12 9.18 6.94
C ARG A 357 24.11 10.03 6.17
N GLN A 358 25.38 9.62 6.08
CA GLN A 358 26.42 10.38 5.36
C GLN A 358 26.20 10.30 3.84
N GLU A 359 25.81 9.13 3.33
CA GLU A 359 25.40 8.93 1.93
C GLU A 359 24.12 9.71 1.56
N LEU A 360 23.10 9.72 2.43
CA LEU A 360 21.90 10.54 2.23
C LEU A 360 22.22 12.03 2.21
N ALA A 361 23.17 12.49 3.01
CA ALA A 361 23.63 13.88 3.00
C ALA A 361 24.41 14.21 1.72
N GLN A 362 25.25 13.30 1.21
CA GLN A 362 25.98 13.48 -0.05
C GLN A 362 25.06 13.42 -1.29
N LEU A 363 24.10 12.48 -1.33
CA LEU A 363 23.05 12.41 -2.36
C LEU A 363 22.13 13.65 -2.34
N LYS A 364 21.92 14.27 -1.17
CA LYS A 364 21.20 15.56 -1.03
C LYS A 364 22.04 16.76 -1.47
N LYS A 365 23.38 16.68 -1.38
CA LYS A 365 24.33 17.71 -1.85
C LYS A 365 24.63 17.63 -3.36
N TYR A 366 24.16 16.59 -4.04
CA TYR A 366 24.33 16.43 -5.49
C TYR A 366 23.73 17.61 -6.27
N ARG A 367 24.61 18.49 -6.78
CA ARG A 367 24.28 19.52 -7.77
C ARG A 367 24.99 19.14 -9.08
N ALA A 368 24.23 18.91 -10.15
CA ALA A 368 24.79 18.73 -11.48
C ALA A 368 25.58 20.00 -11.87
N LYS A 369 26.90 19.88 -12.05
CA LYS A 369 27.75 20.97 -12.56
C LYS A 369 27.41 21.34 -14.01
N ASN A 370 26.93 20.37 -14.80
CA ASN A 370 26.41 20.63 -16.14
C ASN A 370 24.97 21.13 -16.08
N ARG A 371 24.83 22.45 -15.90
CA ARG A 371 23.59 23.17 -16.18
C ARG A 371 23.34 23.04 -17.69
N HIS A 372 22.31 22.29 -18.09
CA HIS A 372 21.86 22.26 -19.50
C HIS A 372 20.66 23.18 -19.75
N PHE A 373 20.08 23.76 -18.68
CA PHE A 373 19.15 24.87 -18.74
C PHE A 373 19.94 26.14 -18.38
N VAL A 374 20.77 26.62 -19.30
CA VAL A 374 21.63 27.81 -19.04
C VAL A 374 20.98 29.09 -19.58
N ASN A 375 20.16 28.96 -20.62
CA ASN A 375 19.62 30.09 -21.39
C ASN A 375 18.09 30.02 -21.45
N ARG A 376 17.44 31.19 -21.50
CA ARG A 376 15.97 31.35 -21.53
C ARG A 376 15.32 30.67 -22.74
N ASP A 377 16.10 30.46 -23.80
CA ASP A 377 15.65 29.91 -25.08
C ASP A 377 15.73 28.39 -25.18
N ALA A 378 16.26 27.69 -24.15
CA ALA A 378 16.40 26.22 -24.16
C ALA A 378 15.06 25.46 -24.23
N CYS A 379 13.94 26.15 -24.03
CA CYS A 379 12.58 25.62 -24.17
C CYS A 379 11.80 26.30 -25.31
N TYR A 380 12.40 27.25 -26.04
CA TYR A 380 11.70 28.04 -27.05
C TYR A 380 11.17 27.16 -28.19
N ASP A 381 12.04 26.36 -28.81
CA ASP A 381 11.66 25.43 -29.90
C ASP A 381 10.63 24.38 -29.46
N ILE A 382 10.66 24.03 -28.17
CA ILE A 382 9.70 23.10 -27.56
C ILE A 382 8.35 23.79 -27.41
N ILE A 383 8.30 25.02 -26.89
CA ILE A 383 7.09 25.83 -26.73
C ILE A 383 6.45 26.14 -28.08
N GLU A 384 7.25 26.45 -29.10
CA GLU A 384 6.78 26.70 -30.47
C GLU A 384 6.13 25.46 -31.09
N TRP A 385 6.79 24.30 -31.01
CA TRP A 385 6.22 23.02 -31.49
C TRP A 385 4.86 22.71 -30.85
N ILE A 386 4.75 22.94 -29.53
CA ILE A 386 3.51 22.72 -28.81
C ILE A 386 2.40 23.67 -29.31
N THR A 387 2.76 24.92 -29.59
CA THR A 387 1.81 25.95 -30.02
C THR A 387 1.28 25.67 -31.43
N GLN A 388 2.12 25.15 -32.34
CA GLN A 388 1.75 24.86 -33.73
C GLN A 388 0.76 23.69 -33.86
N THR A 389 0.84 22.68 -32.98
CA THR A 389 0.00 21.47 -33.04
C THR A 389 -1.45 21.64 -32.56
N GLN A 390 -1.85 22.84 -32.12
CA GLN A 390 -3.24 23.14 -31.70
C GLN A 390 -4.06 23.95 -32.72
N SER A 391 -3.47 24.42 -33.82
CA SER A 391 -4.13 25.42 -34.69
C SER A 391 -5.20 24.87 -35.65
N GLU A 392 -5.42 23.55 -35.73
CA GLU A 392 -6.34 22.94 -36.71
C GLU A 392 -7.71 22.53 -36.18
N SER A 393 -8.06 22.77 -34.91
CA SER A 393 -9.40 22.42 -34.41
C SER A 393 -10.00 23.51 -33.54
N MET A 394 -11.16 24.02 -33.99
CA MET A 394 -12.13 24.90 -33.31
C MET A 394 -12.10 26.39 -33.66
N VAL A 395 -12.80 26.71 -34.75
CA VAL A 395 -13.49 27.99 -34.96
C VAL A 395 -15.00 27.76 -34.80
N SER A 396 -15.69 28.75 -34.22
CA SER A 396 -17.16 28.92 -34.14
C SER A 396 -17.84 28.19 -32.95
N LEU A 397 -18.72 28.76 -32.12
CA LEU A 397 -19.51 30.00 -32.13
C LEU A 397 -19.86 30.39 -30.69
N SER A 398 -19.93 31.69 -30.41
CA SER A 398 -20.52 32.26 -29.20
C SER A 398 -21.67 33.22 -29.56
N ALA A 399 -22.53 33.44 -28.55
CA ALA A 399 -23.53 34.51 -28.39
C ALA A 399 -25.01 34.18 -28.74
N ARG A 400 -25.89 34.29 -27.74
CA ARG A 400 -26.73 35.50 -27.53
C ARG A 400 -27.50 35.48 -26.21
N LYS A 401 -27.87 36.69 -25.78
CA LYS A 401 -28.39 37.12 -24.49
C LYS A 401 -29.81 37.70 -24.65
N GLU A 402 -30.56 37.65 -23.55
CA GLU A 402 -31.49 38.66 -23.01
C GLU A 402 -33.00 38.76 -23.36
N ALA A 403 -33.77 38.75 -22.25
CA ALA A 403 -34.85 39.65 -21.82
C ALA A 403 -36.34 39.36 -22.14
N ARG A 404 -37.17 39.28 -21.09
CA ARG A 404 -38.31 40.20 -20.85
C ARG A 404 -38.95 40.04 -19.45
N SER A 405 -39.51 41.15 -18.97
CA SER A 405 -40.10 41.38 -17.65
C SER A 405 -41.64 41.42 -17.70
N GLY A 406 -42.32 41.27 -16.55
CA GLY A 406 -43.76 41.54 -16.41
C GLY A 406 -44.28 41.42 -14.96
N ARG A 407 -44.74 42.54 -14.38
CA ARG A 407 -45.33 42.70 -13.03
C ARG A 407 -46.76 42.14 -12.90
N ARG A 408 -47.19 41.80 -11.67
CA ARG A 408 -48.43 42.32 -11.03
C ARG A 408 -48.51 42.01 -9.51
N ARG A 409 -49.04 42.99 -8.75
CA ARG A 409 -49.28 43.04 -7.28
C ARG A 409 -50.71 42.56 -6.92
N ARG A 410 -50.94 42.09 -5.68
CA ARG A 410 -52.08 42.50 -4.82
C ARG A 410 -51.87 42.19 -3.33
N LYS A 411 -52.41 43.07 -2.47
CA LYS A 411 -52.31 43.18 -0.99
C LYS A 411 -53.51 42.52 -0.28
N ARG A 412 -53.39 42.13 1.00
CA ARG A 412 -54.11 42.67 2.20
C ARG A 412 -53.75 41.92 3.51
N LYS A 413 -53.84 42.62 4.66
CA LYS A 413 -53.54 42.24 6.08
C LYS A 413 -54.89 42.14 6.88
N PRO A 414 -54.93 42.23 8.24
CA PRO A 414 -54.79 41.19 9.30
C PRO A 414 -56.04 41.16 10.26
N LEU A 415 -56.03 40.41 11.38
CA LEU A 415 -56.69 40.80 12.67
C LEU A 415 -56.39 39.80 13.83
N ILE A 416 -56.66 40.25 15.07
CA ILE A 416 -56.04 39.94 16.37
C ILE A 416 -57.09 39.46 17.41
N HIS A 417 -56.61 38.88 18.54
CA HIS A 417 -57.20 38.65 19.90
C HIS A 417 -57.69 37.21 20.20
N SER A 418 -57.59 36.62 21.41
CA SER A 418 -56.82 36.84 22.67
C SER A 418 -57.00 35.63 23.63
N MET A 419 -55.99 35.36 24.49
CA MET A 419 -55.92 34.86 25.91
C MET A 419 -57.14 34.17 26.58
N ASP A 420 -57.10 33.20 27.52
CA ASP A 420 -56.14 32.60 28.49
C ASP A 420 -56.74 31.22 28.94
N SER A 421 -56.07 30.12 29.30
CA SER A 421 -54.99 29.72 30.25
C SER A 421 -55.51 29.19 31.61
N ALA A 422 -55.14 27.94 31.97
CA ALA A 422 -54.85 27.45 33.34
C ALA A 422 -54.67 25.91 33.36
N LEU A 423 -53.76 25.25 34.09
CA LEU A 423 -52.54 25.63 34.81
C LEU A 423 -51.98 24.35 35.48
N MET A 424 -51.19 23.53 34.77
CA MET A 424 -50.36 22.48 35.42
C MET A 424 -49.17 21.97 34.57
N GLY A 425 -48.65 22.78 33.64
CA GLY A 425 -47.46 22.53 32.80
C GLY A 425 -46.37 23.61 32.91
N TYR A 426 -46.36 24.34 34.03
CA TYR A 426 -45.99 25.76 34.13
C TYR A 426 -44.49 26.13 34.22
N TYR A 427 -43.56 25.19 34.04
CA TYR A 427 -42.12 25.53 34.06
C TYR A 427 -41.29 25.07 32.85
N LEU A 428 -41.81 24.20 31.98
CA LEU A 428 -41.10 23.74 30.77
C LEU A 428 -41.64 24.36 29.47
N LEU A 429 -42.93 24.69 29.42
CA LEU A 429 -43.59 25.25 28.24
C LEU A 429 -43.13 26.66 27.82
N PRO A 430 -42.90 27.64 28.72
CA PRO A 430 -42.53 28.99 28.31
C PRO A 430 -41.12 29.04 27.73
N PHE A 431 -40.20 28.19 28.21
CA PHE A 431 -38.87 28.05 27.61
C PHE A 431 -38.96 27.45 26.20
N LEU A 432 -39.78 26.42 26.01
CA LEU A 432 -40.00 25.80 24.70
C LEU A 432 -40.68 26.77 23.72
N LEU A 433 -41.65 27.57 24.18
CA LEU A 433 -42.38 28.55 23.38
C LEU A 433 -41.53 29.77 23.01
N ILE A 434 -40.64 30.24 23.89
CA ILE A 434 -39.66 31.29 23.55
C ILE A 434 -38.68 30.79 22.50
N ILE A 435 -38.24 29.53 22.59
CA ILE A 435 -37.39 28.89 21.58
C ILE A 435 -38.15 28.78 20.25
N VAL A 436 -39.39 28.30 20.25
CA VAL A 436 -40.22 28.14 19.04
C VAL A 436 -40.58 29.50 18.42
N ALA A 437 -40.89 30.53 19.23
CA ALA A 437 -41.16 31.89 18.76
C ALA A 437 -39.89 32.56 18.19
N GLY A 438 -38.74 32.36 18.85
CA GLY A 438 -37.44 32.79 18.34
C GLY A 438 -37.08 32.12 17.02
N VAL A 439 -37.42 30.84 16.84
CA VAL A 439 -37.27 30.07 15.60
C VAL A 439 -38.19 30.59 14.50
N TRP A 440 -39.47 30.84 14.82
CA TRP A 440 -40.44 31.35 13.85
C TRP A 440 -40.05 32.75 13.35
N LEU A 441 -39.60 33.64 14.26
CA LEU A 441 -39.14 34.98 13.93
C LEU A 441 -37.82 34.98 13.12
N ARG A 442 -36.88 34.06 13.38
CA ARG A 442 -35.67 33.89 12.57
C ARG A 442 -35.95 33.26 11.21
N SER A 443 -36.88 32.31 11.12
CA SER A 443 -37.26 31.64 9.87
C SER A 443 -37.86 32.61 8.85
N ARG A 444 -38.62 33.62 9.32
CA ARG A 444 -39.17 34.71 8.49
C ARG A 444 -38.14 35.71 7.96
N LYS A 445 -36.94 35.80 8.56
CA LYS A 445 -35.88 36.74 8.14
C LYS A 445 -34.90 36.17 7.10
N ARG A 446 -34.96 34.88 6.75
CA ARG A 446 -34.17 34.33 5.62
C ARG A 446 -34.88 34.62 4.29
N LYS A 447 -34.58 35.80 3.73
CA LYS A 447 -34.94 36.16 2.35
C LYS A 447 -34.35 35.11 1.38
N ASN A 448 -35.20 34.66 0.45
CA ASN A 448 -34.82 33.86 -0.71
C ASN A 448 -33.66 34.51 -1.46
N ASN A 449 -32.51 33.84 -1.47
CA ASN A 449 -31.48 34.08 -2.46
C ASN A 449 -31.66 33.02 -3.55
N ASN A 450 -32.20 33.42 -4.71
CA ASN A 450 -32.34 32.60 -5.90
C ASN A 450 -30.95 32.38 -6.54
N GLN A 451 -30.11 31.57 -5.90
CA GLN A 451 -29.06 30.82 -6.59
C GLN A 451 -29.60 29.43 -6.86
N LYS A 452 -29.39 28.91 -8.08
CA LYS A 452 -29.73 27.52 -8.47
C LYS A 452 -29.39 26.58 -7.31
N LYS A 453 -30.40 26.07 -6.60
CA LYS A 453 -30.20 25.18 -5.44
C LYS A 453 -29.58 23.89 -5.96
N LYS A 454 -28.27 23.76 -5.82
CA LYS A 454 -27.60 22.47 -6.00
C LYS A 454 -28.15 21.48 -4.96
N LEU A 455 -28.33 20.23 -5.38
CA LEU A 455 -29.07 19.21 -4.64
C LEU A 455 -28.25 18.79 -3.41
N ALA A 456 -28.74 19.09 -2.20
CA ALA A 456 -28.15 18.56 -0.97
C ALA A 456 -28.70 17.14 -0.71
N PRO A 457 -27.96 16.25 -0.01
CA PRO A 457 -28.47 14.92 0.30
C PRO A 457 -29.83 14.96 1.01
N PRO A 458 -30.76 14.06 0.65
CA PRO A 458 -32.05 13.93 1.32
C PRO A 458 -31.87 13.48 2.78
N GLY A 459 -32.94 13.58 3.57
CA GLY A 459 -32.93 13.08 4.94
C GLY A 459 -34.23 13.41 5.66
N PRO A 460 -34.46 12.78 6.83
CA PRO A 460 -35.66 13.00 7.61
C PRO A 460 -35.76 14.45 8.09
N TRP A 461 -36.99 14.87 8.37
CA TRP A 461 -37.29 16.22 8.83
C TRP A 461 -36.56 16.55 10.13
N GLN A 462 -36.16 17.80 10.30
CA GLN A 462 -35.27 18.23 11.37
C GLN A 462 -35.98 19.18 12.32
N LEU A 463 -35.86 18.94 13.63
CA LEU A 463 -36.26 19.92 14.64
C LEU A 463 -35.18 21.00 14.80
N PRO A 464 -35.56 22.25 15.15
CA PRO A 464 -34.61 23.28 15.51
C PRO A 464 -33.67 22.83 16.64
N PHE A 465 -32.40 23.23 16.58
CA PHE A 465 -31.33 22.93 17.54
C PHE A 465 -30.91 21.45 17.66
N ILE A 466 -31.83 20.50 17.83
CA ILE A 466 -31.51 19.08 18.04
C ILE A 466 -31.39 18.28 16.73
N GLY A 467 -31.95 18.78 15.63
CA GLY A 467 -31.94 18.10 14.33
C GLY A 467 -32.74 16.79 14.35
N ASN A 468 -32.14 15.69 13.92
CA ASN A 468 -32.68 14.34 13.82
C ASN A 468 -32.51 13.50 15.10
N LEU A 469 -32.00 14.09 16.19
CA LEU A 469 -31.83 13.41 17.48
C LEU A 469 -33.09 12.72 17.98
N HIS A 470 -34.21 13.44 17.94
CA HIS A 470 -35.50 12.97 18.41
C HIS A 470 -35.95 11.69 17.70
N GLN A 471 -35.73 11.58 16.38
CA GLN A 471 -36.01 10.37 15.60
C GLN A 471 -35.09 9.22 16.00
N LEU A 472 -33.78 9.46 16.14
CA LEU A 472 -32.84 8.40 16.51
C LEU A 472 -33.11 7.88 17.93
N VAL A 473 -33.42 8.75 18.88
CA VAL A 473 -33.75 8.36 20.26
C VAL A 473 -35.09 7.61 20.29
N LEU A 474 -36.13 8.14 19.65
CA LEU A 474 -37.44 7.51 19.62
C LEU A 474 -37.38 6.13 18.94
N LEU A 475 -36.72 6.04 17.77
CA LEU A 475 -36.54 4.77 17.06
C LEU A 475 -35.70 3.79 17.89
N SER A 476 -34.58 4.23 18.47
CA SER A 476 -33.75 3.37 19.32
C SER A 476 -34.52 2.79 20.50
N ILE A 477 -35.34 3.60 21.19
CA ILE A 477 -36.16 3.15 22.32
C ILE A 477 -37.27 2.19 21.88
N THR A 478 -37.95 2.49 20.77
CA THR A 478 -39.10 1.71 20.31
C THR A 478 -38.73 0.42 19.60
N THR A 479 -37.60 0.38 18.89
CA THR A 479 -37.19 -0.77 18.09
C THR A 479 -36.03 -1.55 18.69
N HIS A 480 -35.37 -1.00 19.73
CA HIS A 480 -34.15 -1.55 20.33
C HIS A 480 -33.02 -1.83 19.31
N LEU A 481 -32.99 -1.11 18.19
CA LEU A 481 -32.01 -1.31 17.12
C LEU A 481 -30.74 -0.47 17.38
N PRO A 482 -29.55 -1.01 17.11
CA PRO A 482 -28.32 -0.25 17.20
C PRO A 482 -28.18 0.78 16.05
N PRO A 483 -27.30 1.80 16.19
CA PRO A 483 -27.20 2.92 15.25
C PRO A 483 -26.98 2.54 13.79
N HIS A 484 -26.16 1.54 13.48
CA HIS A 484 -25.90 1.11 12.10
C HIS A 484 -27.14 0.52 11.42
N GLN A 485 -28.00 -0.17 12.18
CA GLN A 485 -29.27 -0.72 11.69
C GLN A 485 -30.33 0.38 11.54
N LEU A 486 -30.40 1.33 12.48
CA LEU A 486 -31.27 2.51 12.38
C LEU A 486 -30.95 3.34 11.13
N VAL A 487 -29.67 3.54 10.85
CA VAL A 487 -29.20 4.25 9.64
C VAL A 487 -29.61 3.49 8.38
N ARG A 488 -29.49 2.15 8.34
CA ARG A 488 -29.98 1.35 7.19
C ARG A 488 -31.48 1.53 6.97
N ARG A 489 -32.27 1.51 8.05
CA ARG A 489 -33.73 1.71 7.98
C ARG A 489 -34.07 3.09 7.38
N LEU A 490 -33.44 4.15 7.88
CA LEU A 490 -33.63 5.50 7.35
C LEU A 490 -33.14 5.64 5.90
N ALA A 491 -32.06 4.96 5.52
CA ALA A 491 -31.55 4.96 4.16
C ALA A 491 -32.53 4.29 3.17
N ARG A 492 -33.30 3.28 3.60
CA ARG A 492 -34.38 2.70 2.77
C ARG A 492 -35.52 3.70 2.49
N GLU A 493 -35.79 4.61 3.42
CA GLU A 493 -36.86 5.61 3.30
C GLU A 493 -36.39 6.87 2.55
N HIS A 494 -35.13 7.27 2.71
CA HIS A 494 -34.62 8.54 2.21
C HIS A 494 -33.57 8.43 1.09
N GLY A 495 -33.12 7.22 0.78
CA GLY A 495 -32.10 6.95 -0.22
C GLY A 495 -30.72 6.61 0.38
N PRO A 496 -29.83 6.00 -0.42
CA PRO A 496 -28.55 5.45 0.05
C PRO A 496 -27.52 6.52 0.42
N VAL A 497 -27.68 7.75 -0.08
CA VAL A 497 -26.90 8.94 0.33
C VAL A 497 -27.84 9.87 1.06
N MET A 498 -27.70 9.95 2.39
CA MET A 498 -28.61 10.75 3.23
C MET A 498 -27.85 11.61 4.24
N ARG A 499 -28.47 12.68 4.73
CA ARG A 499 -27.94 13.52 5.80
C ARG A 499 -28.74 13.36 7.09
N LEU A 500 -28.03 13.27 8.21
CA LEU A 500 -28.62 13.43 9.54
C LEU A 500 -27.90 14.56 10.28
N ARG A 501 -28.68 15.44 10.89
CA ARG A 501 -28.19 16.51 11.75
C ARG A 501 -28.34 16.11 13.21
N LEU A 502 -27.23 15.89 13.88
CA LEU A 502 -27.17 15.47 15.28
C LEU A 502 -26.73 16.68 16.12
N GLY A 503 -27.71 17.42 16.63
CA GLY A 503 -27.47 18.73 17.26
C GLY A 503 -27.03 19.77 16.23
N GLU A 504 -25.79 20.25 16.35
CA GLU A 504 -25.16 21.21 15.45
C GLU A 504 -24.37 20.54 14.32
N VAL A 505 -24.07 19.24 14.45
CA VAL A 505 -23.23 18.51 13.50
C VAL A 505 -24.09 17.84 12.43
N THR A 506 -23.86 18.17 11.17
CA THR A 506 -24.49 17.51 10.02
C THR A 506 -23.55 16.43 9.48
N THR A 507 -24.00 15.19 9.45
CA THR A 507 -23.23 14.03 8.95
C THR A 507 -23.94 13.45 7.72
N VAL A 508 -23.16 13.11 6.69
CA VAL A 508 -23.65 12.38 5.51
C VAL A 508 -23.40 10.89 5.72
N TYR A 509 -24.41 10.06 5.49
CA TYR A 509 -24.35 8.60 5.59
C TYR A 509 -24.44 8.01 4.20
N LEU A 510 -23.50 7.11 3.89
CA LEU A 510 -23.41 6.39 2.62
C LEU A 510 -23.72 4.92 2.88
N SER A 511 -24.75 4.38 2.22
CA SER A 511 -25.22 3.00 2.41
C SER A 511 -25.28 2.20 1.10
N SER A 512 -24.62 2.67 0.03
CA SER A 512 -24.47 1.94 -1.23
C SER A 512 -23.01 1.83 -1.66
N ALA A 513 -22.68 0.79 -2.43
CA ALA A 513 -21.34 0.54 -2.95
C ALA A 513 -20.83 1.72 -3.80
N ARG A 514 -21.68 2.21 -4.72
CA ARG A 514 -21.35 3.35 -5.60
C ARG A 514 -20.99 4.61 -4.83
N ALA A 515 -21.76 4.96 -3.80
CA ALA A 515 -21.48 6.16 -3.01
C ALA A 515 -20.21 6.00 -2.16
N ALA A 516 -19.98 4.80 -1.61
CA ALA A 516 -18.75 4.47 -0.91
C ALA A 516 -17.52 4.55 -1.83
N GLU A 517 -17.64 4.09 -3.07
CA GLU A 517 -16.59 4.16 -4.10
C GLU A 517 -16.25 5.60 -4.46
N GLN A 518 -17.25 6.44 -4.67
CA GLN A 518 -17.02 7.87 -4.91
C GLN A 518 -16.29 8.53 -3.74
N ALA A 519 -16.65 8.18 -2.49
CA ALA A 519 -15.98 8.74 -1.33
C ALA A 519 -14.54 8.21 -1.12
N MET A 520 -14.29 6.93 -1.37
CA MET A 520 -13.07 6.24 -0.91
C MET A 520 -12.10 5.83 -2.03
N LYS A 521 -12.52 5.87 -3.30
CA LYS A 521 -11.68 5.67 -4.51
C LYS A 521 -11.57 6.99 -5.27
N VAL A 522 -12.69 7.54 -5.77
CA VAL A 522 -12.70 8.74 -6.62
C VAL A 522 -12.24 9.99 -5.86
N HIS A 523 -12.81 10.23 -4.68
CA HIS A 523 -12.46 11.35 -3.80
C HIS A 523 -11.58 10.91 -2.61
N ASP A 524 -10.78 9.84 -2.77
CA ASP A 524 -10.03 9.20 -1.69
C ASP A 524 -9.24 10.22 -0.85
N VAL A 525 -8.37 11.01 -1.50
CA VAL A 525 -7.54 12.01 -0.80
C VAL A 525 -8.39 13.05 -0.09
N ALA A 526 -9.41 13.59 -0.75
CA ALA A 526 -10.31 14.59 -0.18
C ALA A 526 -11.04 14.05 1.05
N CYS A 527 -11.46 12.79 1.05
CA CYS A 527 -12.20 12.14 2.13
C CYS A 527 -11.32 11.37 3.13
N ALA A 528 -9.98 11.37 2.99
CA ALA A 528 -9.08 10.56 3.80
C ALA A 528 -8.93 11.06 5.25
N THR A 529 -9.44 12.24 5.61
CA THR A 529 -9.41 12.71 7.00
C THR A 529 -10.55 12.08 7.82
N ARG A 530 -10.39 11.96 9.15
CA ARG A 530 -11.47 11.53 10.05
C ARG A 530 -12.04 12.72 10.81
N PRO A 531 -13.34 12.71 11.18
CA PRO A 531 -13.92 13.75 12.02
C PRO A 531 -13.23 13.82 13.39
N PHE A 532 -13.18 15.03 13.94
CA PHE A 532 -12.66 15.26 15.29
C PHE A 532 -13.38 14.43 16.36
N SER A 533 -12.62 13.94 17.34
CA SER A 533 -13.13 13.21 18.51
C SER A 533 -12.46 13.73 19.77
N ALA A 534 -13.23 14.28 20.71
CA ALA A 534 -12.70 14.72 22.00
C ALA A 534 -12.15 13.55 22.84
N VAL A 535 -12.74 12.36 22.72
CA VAL A 535 -12.21 11.14 23.34
C VAL A 535 -10.88 10.75 22.69
N GLY A 536 -10.79 10.84 21.35
CA GLY A 536 -9.55 10.60 20.61
C GLY A 536 -8.46 11.59 20.96
N GLU A 537 -8.80 12.87 21.10
CA GLU A 537 -7.86 13.93 21.48
C GLU A 537 -7.25 13.68 22.86
N ILE A 538 -8.06 13.32 23.86
CA ILE A 538 -7.55 13.08 25.23
C ILE A 538 -6.80 11.74 25.29
N ILE A 539 -7.42 10.65 24.86
CA ILE A 539 -6.86 9.30 25.02
C ILE A 539 -5.61 9.11 24.16
N HIS A 540 -5.59 9.67 22.95
CA HIS A 540 -4.48 9.47 22.00
C HIS A 540 -3.62 10.73 21.85
N TYR A 541 -3.35 11.40 22.98
CA TYR A 541 -2.30 12.42 23.13
C TYR A 541 -2.35 13.52 22.05
N GLY A 542 -3.52 14.12 21.86
CA GLY A 542 -3.74 15.18 20.87
C GLY A 542 -3.95 14.67 19.45
N CYS A 543 -4.48 13.46 19.28
CA CYS A 543 -4.69 12.81 17.97
C CYS A 543 -3.40 12.57 17.16
N LYS A 544 -2.25 12.41 17.82
CA LYS A 544 -0.93 12.14 17.18
C LYS A 544 -0.73 10.66 16.80
N ASN A 545 -1.78 10.01 16.29
CA ASN A 545 -1.84 8.57 16.04
C ASN A 545 -2.33 8.24 14.61
N LEU A 546 -2.31 6.97 14.21
CA LEU A 546 -2.71 6.54 12.86
C LEU A 546 -4.20 6.70 12.59
N VAL A 547 -5.04 6.56 13.62
CA VAL A 547 -6.49 6.58 13.50
C VAL A 547 -7.02 8.00 13.28
N PHE A 548 -6.62 8.98 14.10
CA PHE A 548 -7.23 10.32 14.16
C PHE A 548 -6.38 11.45 13.56
N LEU A 549 -5.07 11.26 13.38
CA LEU A 549 -4.23 12.30 12.77
C LEU A 549 -4.77 12.64 11.37
N PRO A 550 -5.00 13.92 11.02
CA PRO A 550 -5.51 14.31 9.71
C PRO A 550 -4.65 13.80 8.56
N TYR A 551 -5.26 13.58 7.39
CA TYR A 551 -4.50 13.11 6.24
C TYR A 551 -3.50 14.19 5.80
N GLY A 552 -2.24 13.80 5.64
CA GLY A 552 -1.14 14.72 5.33
C GLY A 552 0.19 13.99 5.22
N GLU A 553 1.29 14.73 5.12
CA GLU A 553 2.63 14.13 5.05
C GLU A 553 3.01 13.39 6.35
N GLU A 554 2.72 13.98 7.51
CA GLU A 554 2.98 13.38 8.82
C GLU A 554 2.27 12.02 8.97
N TRP A 555 0.98 11.96 8.69
CA TRP A 555 0.21 10.71 8.73
C TRP A 555 0.74 9.66 7.74
N ARG A 556 1.13 10.05 6.52
CA ARG A 556 1.72 9.11 5.54
C ARG A 556 3.05 8.53 6.02
N ARG A 557 3.89 9.34 6.66
CA ARG A 557 5.16 8.88 7.24
C ARG A 557 4.91 7.93 8.40
N LEU A 558 4.02 8.28 9.32
CA LEU A 558 3.66 7.45 10.48
C LEU A 558 3.07 6.10 10.04
N ARG A 559 2.14 6.10 9.07
CA ARG A 559 1.58 4.88 8.49
C ARG A 559 2.66 4.02 7.84
N LYS A 560 3.52 4.62 7.02
CA LYS A 560 4.60 3.89 6.36
C LYS A 560 5.52 3.22 7.37
N LEU A 561 5.87 3.92 8.45
CA LEU A 561 6.69 3.36 9.53
C LEU A 561 6.04 2.10 10.12
N CYS A 562 4.79 2.20 10.58
CA CYS A 562 4.10 1.06 11.19
C CYS A 562 3.93 -0.12 10.21
N VAL A 563 3.68 0.17 8.92
CA VAL A 563 3.61 -0.86 7.89
C VAL A 563 4.95 -1.54 7.68
N VAL A 564 6.05 -0.81 7.56
CA VAL A 564 7.36 -1.41 7.31
C VAL A 564 7.82 -2.24 8.51
N GLU A 565 7.69 -1.68 9.71
CA GLU A 565 8.33 -2.23 10.92
C GLU A 565 7.49 -3.29 11.65
N LEU A 566 6.17 -3.33 11.43
CA LEU A 566 5.28 -4.29 12.10
C LEU A 566 4.35 -5.02 11.13
N LEU A 567 3.68 -4.31 10.22
CA LEU A 567 2.51 -4.84 9.50
C LEU A 567 2.81 -5.36 8.08
N SER A 568 4.08 -5.35 7.65
CA SER A 568 4.48 -5.88 6.34
C SER A 568 4.44 -7.40 6.35
N ALA A 569 4.18 -8.03 5.20
CA ALA A 569 4.13 -9.49 5.07
C ALA A 569 5.39 -10.16 5.67
N ARG A 570 6.58 -9.58 5.43
CA ARG A 570 7.84 -10.07 5.99
C ARG A 570 7.87 -10.03 7.52
N ARG A 571 7.40 -8.94 8.14
CA ARG A 571 7.38 -8.81 9.60
C ARG A 571 6.30 -9.69 10.22
N VAL A 572 5.11 -9.73 9.62
CA VAL A 572 4.03 -10.64 10.05
C VAL A 572 4.53 -12.09 10.05
N LEU A 573 5.20 -12.56 9.00
CA LEU A 573 5.80 -13.90 8.94
C LEU A 573 6.85 -14.14 10.04
N SER A 574 7.62 -13.12 10.43
CA SER A 574 8.62 -13.28 11.50
C SER A 574 8.00 -13.53 12.89
N PHE A 575 6.74 -13.17 13.10
CA PHE A 575 6.01 -13.43 14.35
C PHE A 575 5.25 -14.77 14.37
N ARG A 576 5.54 -15.65 13.40
CA ARG A 576 4.87 -16.96 13.30
C ARG A 576 5.03 -17.81 14.55
N SER A 577 6.23 -17.87 15.13
CA SER A 577 6.49 -18.65 16.35
C SER A 577 5.59 -18.21 17.51
N ILE A 578 5.45 -16.90 17.70
CA ILE A 578 4.58 -16.30 18.73
C ILE A 578 3.12 -16.74 18.51
N ARG A 579 2.61 -16.61 17.29
CA ARG A 579 1.22 -17.01 16.99
C ARG A 579 0.99 -18.50 17.23
N MET A 580 1.90 -19.34 16.76
CA MET A 580 1.82 -20.79 16.92
C MET A 580 1.83 -21.20 18.39
N GLU A 581 2.72 -20.60 19.19
CA GLU A 581 2.83 -20.84 20.62
C GLU A 581 1.54 -20.42 21.35
N GLU A 582 1.04 -19.21 21.11
CA GLU A 582 -0.14 -18.72 21.84
C GLU A 582 -1.44 -19.42 21.45
N VAL A 583 -1.58 -19.82 20.18
CA VAL A 583 -2.72 -20.64 19.75
C VAL A 583 -2.62 -22.04 20.38
N SER A 584 -1.42 -22.63 20.47
CA SER A 584 -1.22 -23.89 21.20
C SER A 584 -1.59 -23.75 22.67
N ASN A 585 -1.19 -22.64 23.33
CA ASN A 585 -1.56 -22.36 24.72
C ASN A 585 -3.09 -22.27 24.90
N LEU A 586 -3.80 -21.67 23.95
CA LEU A 586 -5.26 -21.63 23.95
C LEU A 586 -5.86 -23.05 23.87
N VAL A 587 -5.36 -23.90 22.98
CA VAL A 587 -5.81 -25.29 22.84
C VAL A 587 -5.58 -26.05 24.15
N THR A 588 -4.37 -26.01 24.71
CA THR A 588 -4.05 -26.68 25.99
C THR A 588 -4.96 -26.21 27.14
N ARG A 589 -5.28 -24.91 27.20
CA ARG A 589 -6.21 -24.37 28.20
C ARG A 589 -7.63 -24.93 28.04
N LEU A 590 -8.11 -25.06 26.80
CA LEU A 590 -9.42 -25.64 26.51
C LEU A 590 -9.46 -27.14 26.82
N GLU A 591 -8.40 -27.89 26.48
CA GLU A 591 -8.26 -29.31 26.83
C GLU A 591 -8.27 -29.53 28.34
N THR A 592 -7.45 -28.75 29.08
CA THR A 592 -7.39 -28.82 30.55
C THR A 592 -8.75 -28.53 31.17
N THR A 593 -9.47 -27.53 30.65
CA THR A 593 -10.82 -27.18 31.12
C THR A 593 -11.82 -28.30 30.83
N SER A 594 -11.67 -29.00 29.70
CA SER A 594 -12.49 -30.17 29.35
C SER A 594 -12.21 -31.39 30.23
N GLN A 595 -10.98 -31.56 30.74
CA GLN A 595 -10.55 -32.73 31.52
C GLN A 595 -10.79 -32.59 33.04
N GLN A 596 -10.63 -31.40 33.59
CA GLN A 596 -10.58 -31.19 35.06
C GLN A 596 -11.94 -31.19 35.77
N LYS A 597 -13.07 -31.21 35.07
CA LYS A 597 -14.39 -31.06 35.70
C LYS A 597 -15.37 -32.13 35.24
N GLU A 598 -15.97 -32.80 36.21
CA GLU A 598 -16.85 -33.96 36.06
C GLU A 598 -17.80 -33.83 34.85
N ARG A 599 -17.73 -34.84 33.96
CA ARG A 599 -18.66 -35.09 32.84
C ARG A 599 -18.75 -34.05 31.72
N GLY A 600 -17.71 -33.27 31.39
CA GLY A 600 -17.64 -32.59 30.08
C GLY A 600 -18.86 -31.72 29.71
N GLN A 601 -19.56 -31.19 30.72
CA GLN A 601 -20.84 -30.47 30.58
C GLN A 601 -20.72 -28.97 30.88
N GLN A 602 -19.55 -28.47 31.28
CA GLN A 602 -19.38 -27.06 31.63
C GLN A 602 -18.97 -26.23 30.41
N SER A 603 -19.78 -25.23 30.07
CA SER A 603 -19.45 -24.28 29.01
C SER A 603 -18.33 -23.33 29.39
N VAL A 604 -17.53 -22.98 28.41
CA VAL A 604 -16.46 -21.98 28.46
C VAL A 604 -16.91 -20.73 27.71
N ASP A 605 -16.74 -19.57 28.32
CA ASP A 605 -16.92 -18.28 27.64
C ASP A 605 -15.72 -18.03 26.71
N LEU A 606 -15.97 -17.99 25.40
CA LEU A 606 -14.91 -17.81 24.41
C LEU A 606 -14.36 -16.39 24.37
N LYS A 607 -15.17 -15.36 24.66
CA LYS A 607 -14.75 -13.97 24.52
C LYS A 607 -13.47 -13.62 25.31
N PRO A 608 -13.36 -13.88 26.62
CA PRO A 608 -12.14 -13.56 27.37
C PRO A 608 -10.92 -14.37 26.90
N LEU A 609 -11.11 -15.60 26.41
CA LEU A 609 -10.04 -16.43 25.87
C LEU A 609 -9.49 -15.86 24.56
N LEU A 610 -10.38 -15.51 23.63
CA LEU A 610 -10.02 -14.95 22.33
C LEU A 610 -9.42 -13.55 22.47
N LEU A 611 -9.95 -12.75 23.38
CA LEU A 611 -9.40 -11.43 23.69
C LEU A 611 -7.99 -11.56 24.28
N SER A 612 -7.78 -12.49 25.22
CA SER A 612 -6.46 -12.80 25.77
C SER A 612 -5.49 -13.28 24.69
N LEU A 613 -5.91 -14.18 23.79
CA LEU A 613 -5.08 -14.68 22.68
C LEU A 613 -4.58 -13.53 21.80
N ALA A 614 -5.50 -12.72 21.28
CA ALA A 614 -5.17 -11.61 20.39
C ALA A 614 -4.30 -10.56 21.10
N ASN A 615 -4.54 -10.35 22.40
CA ASN A 615 -3.76 -9.44 23.24
C ASN A 615 -2.31 -9.87 23.40
N VAL A 616 -2.07 -11.14 23.73
CA VAL A 616 -0.72 -11.67 23.94
C VAL A 616 0.06 -11.68 22.63
N ILE A 617 -0.56 -12.13 21.53
CA ILE A 617 0.06 -12.09 20.19
C ILE A 617 0.44 -10.65 19.82
N THR A 618 -0.46 -9.68 20.05
CA THR A 618 -0.18 -8.27 19.74
C THR A 618 0.93 -7.71 20.63
N SER A 619 0.88 -7.97 21.94
CA SER A 619 1.90 -7.51 22.90
C SER A 619 3.29 -8.07 22.60
N ARG A 620 3.41 -9.38 22.38
CA ARG A 620 4.70 -10.03 22.10
C ARG A 620 5.26 -9.61 20.75
N SER A 621 4.41 -9.47 19.73
CA SER A 621 4.86 -9.10 18.38
C SER A 621 5.20 -7.62 18.25
N ALA A 622 4.38 -6.73 18.84
CA ALA A 622 4.55 -5.28 18.69
C ALA A 622 5.46 -4.68 19.76
N PHE A 623 5.47 -5.21 20.98
CA PHE A 623 6.13 -4.60 22.12
C PHE A 623 7.18 -5.49 22.79
N GLY A 624 7.55 -6.63 22.20
CA GLY A 624 8.61 -7.50 22.75
C GLY A 624 8.38 -7.96 24.19
N MET A 625 7.16 -7.87 24.71
CA MET A 625 6.85 -8.14 26.11
C MET A 625 6.45 -9.59 26.32
N ASP A 626 7.19 -10.32 27.15
CA ASP A 626 6.67 -11.50 27.83
C ASP A 626 5.70 -11.03 28.91
N SER A 627 4.46 -10.78 28.49
CA SER A 627 3.44 -10.15 29.32
C SER A 627 3.13 -11.00 30.56
N SER A 628 3.38 -10.46 31.75
CA SER A 628 2.83 -11.04 32.98
C SER A 628 1.29 -11.04 32.89
N ARG A 629 0.64 -12.02 33.54
CA ARG A 629 -0.81 -12.17 33.53
C ARG A 629 -1.54 -10.89 34.00
N GLU A 630 -0.96 -10.19 34.97
CA GLU A 630 -1.49 -8.94 35.55
C GLU A 630 -1.52 -7.79 34.53
N LEU A 631 -0.45 -7.60 33.76
CA LEU A 631 -0.39 -6.58 32.71
C LEU A 631 -1.46 -6.84 31.65
N ASN A 632 -1.64 -8.11 31.25
CA ASN A 632 -2.66 -8.50 30.27
C ASN A 632 -4.08 -8.17 30.73
N GLU A 633 -4.41 -8.43 31.99
CA GLU A 633 -5.74 -8.16 32.54
C GLU A 633 -6.03 -6.65 32.63
N GLU A 634 -5.06 -5.84 33.06
CA GLU A 634 -5.18 -4.37 33.11
C GLU A 634 -5.40 -3.79 31.70
N PHE A 635 -4.65 -4.29 30.73
CA PHE A 635 -4.76 -3.90 29.33
C PHE A 635 -6.11 -4.25 28.70
N VAL A 636 -6.64 -5.45 28.95
CA VAL A 636 -7.97 -5.85 28.48
C VAL A 636 -9.04 -4.88 29.01
N GLY A 637 -8.96 -4.54 30.30
CA GLY A 637 -9.84 -3.54 30.90
C GLY A 637 -9.74 -2.16 30.24
N ILE A 638 -8.53 -1.73 29.87
CA ILE A 638 -8.29 -0.50 29.11
C ILE A 638 -8.97 -0.55 27.74
N VAL A 639 -8.78 -1.62 26.96
CA VAL A 639 -9.38 -1.75 25.62
C VAL A 639 -10.90 -1.69 25.70
N GLU A 640 -11.51 -2.40 26.65
CA GLU A 640 -12.96 -2.36 26.84
C GLU A 640 -13.46 -0.97 27.27
N GLY A 641 -12.73 -0.28 28.15
CA GLY A 641 -13.02 1.08 28.59
C GLY A 641 -12.97 2.08 27.44
N VAL A 642 -11.92 2.02 26.60
CA VAL A 642 -11.74 2.92 25.44
C VAL A 642 -12.90 2.70 24.47
N MET A 643 -13.18 1.44 24.13
CA MET A 643 -14.28 1.05 23.24
C MET A 643 -15.64 1.52 23.75
N GLY A 644 -15.88 1.46 25.07
CA GLY A 644 -17.10 1.96 25.69
C GLY A 644 -17.28 3.47 25.56
N LEU A 645 -16.23 4.26 25.78
CA LEU A 645 -16.32 5.73 25.78
C LEU A 645 -16.48 6.34 24.38
N PHE A 646 -15.86 5.76 23.35
CA PHE A 646 -16.08 6.20 21.97
C PHE A 646 -17.44 5.77 21.42
N GLY A 647 -17.98 4.62 21.87
CA GLY A 647 -19.31 4.14 21.51
C GLY A 647 -20.45 4.92 22.20
N ALA A 648 -20.16 5.61 23.29
CA ALA A 648 -21.14 6.42 24.01
C ALA A 648 -21.57 7.65 23.18
N PHE A 649 -22.89 7.88 23.08
CA PHE A 649 -23.46 9.09 22.49
C PHE A 649 -23.09 10.33 23.33
N GLY A 650 -21.96 10.96 23.02
CA GLY A 650 -21.50 12.16 23.71
C GLY A 650 -22.26 13.40 23.26
N LEU A 651 -23.07 14.02 24.15
CA LEU A 651 -23.74 15.30 23.90
C LEU A 651 -22.76 16.41 23.47
N SER A 652 -21.52 16.37 23.98
CA SER A 652 -20.44 17.28 23.60
C SER A 652 -20.01 17.19 22.13
N LYS A 653 -20.14 16.01 21.51
CA LYS A 653 -19.88 15.81 20.07
C LYS A 653 -20.96 16.44 19.20
N MET A 654 -22.17 16.50 19.74
CA MET A 654 -23.37 16.93 19.02
C MET A 654 -23.60 18.44 19.15
N PHE A 655 -23.15 19.03 20.25
CA PHE A 655 -23.24 20.46 20.53
C PHE A 655 -21.86 21.05 20.83
N PRO A 656 -20.95 21.11 19.84
CA PRO A 656 -19.62 21.67 20.02
C PRO A 656 -19.62 23.13 20.50
N SER A 657 -20.69 23.90 20.27
CA SER A 657 -20.83 25.26 20.83
C SER A 657 -21.00 25.28 22.35
N LEU A 658 -21.56 24.22 22.95
CA LEU A 658 -21.88 24.12 24.37
C LEU A 658 -20.71 23.52 25.15
N LYS A 659 -19.61 24.27 25.24
CA LYS A 659 -18.34 23.87 25.84
C LYS A 659 -18.42 23.42 27.32
N PHE A 660 -19.51 23.70 28.02
CA PHE A 660 -19.74 23.30 29.42
C PHE A 660 -20.32 21.88 29.57
N LEU A 661 -20.96 21.31 28.55
CA LEU A 661 -21.59 19.97 28.62
C LEU A 661 -20.63 18.82 29.00
N PRO A 662 -19.35 18.79 28.56
CA PRO A 662 -18.40 17.77 29.01
C PRO A 662 -18.11 17.81 30.52
N VAL A 663 -18.25 18.98 31.14
CA VAL A 663 -17.93 19.20 32.57
C VAL A 663 -19.11 18.77 33.44
N ILE A 664 -20.33 19.16 33.07
CA ILE A 664 -21.54 18.86 33.85
C ILE A 664 -21.92 17.36 33.79
N SER A 665 -21.58 16.66 32.71
CA SER A 665 -21.94 15.24 32.51
C SER A 665 -21.02 14.23 33.20
N GLY A 666 -19.94 14.66 33.86
CA GLY A 666 -18.90 13.77 34.41
C GLY A 666 -18.14 12.95 33.34
N PHE A 667 -18.47 13.14 32.05
CA PHE A 667 -17.88 12.41 30.93
C PHE A 667 -16.39 12.70 30.80
N ARG A 668 -15.98 13.97 30.91
CA ARG A 668 -14.56 14.35 30.88
C ARG A 668 -13.76 13.66 31.99
N SER A 669 -14.31 13.59 33.21
CA SER A 669 -13.65 12.93 34.34
C SER A 669 -13.43 11.44 34.09
N ARG A 670 -14.41 10.74 33.50
CA ARG A 670 -14.27 9.33 33.10
C ARG A 670 -13.21 9.12 32.01
N VAL A 671 -13.19 9.99 30.99
CA VAL A 671 -12.17 9.94 29.92
C VAL A 671 -10.77 10.20 30.50
N MET A 672 -10.63 11.16 31.42
CA MET A 672 -9.35 11.45 32.09
C MET A 672 -8.89 10.31 32.99
N ALA A 673 -9.80 9.66 33.74
CA ALA A 673 -9.46 8.50 34.55
C ALA A 673 -8.94 7.35 33.69
N LEU A 674 -9.61 7.06 32.57
CA LEU A 674 -9.16 6.05 31.62
C LEU A 674 -7.82 6.43 30.97
N HIS A 675 -7.63 7.70 30.60
CA HIS A 675 -6.35 8.17 30.06
C HIS A 675 -5.19 7.97 31.05
N ARG A 676 -5.41 8.16 32.36
CA ARG A 676 -4.38 7.89 33.38
C ARG A 676 -4.02 6.40 33.44
N ALA A 677 -5.01 5.50 33.35
CA ALA A 677 -4.76 4.07 33.32
C ALA A 677 -3.96 3.68 32.07
N VAL A 678 -4.38 4.18 30.89
CA VAL A 678 -3.64 4.02 29.62
C VAL A 678 -2.19 4.52 29.77
N ASP A 679 -2.00 5.72 30.30
CA ASP A 679 -0.67 6.33 30.41
C ASP A 679 0.23 5.56 31.38
N SER A 680 -0.31 5.06 32.50
CA SER A 680 0.42 4.23 33.46
C SER A 680 1.01 3.00 32.77
N VAL A 681 0.17 2.27 32.04
CA VAL A 681 0.58 1.03 31.39
C VAL A 681 1.58 1.30 30.26
N LEU A 682 1.30 2.28 29.38
CA LEU A 682 2.25 2.63 28.30
C LEU A 682 3.60 3.11 28.84
N ASN A 683 3.61 3.86 29.96
CA ASN A 683 4.86 4.24 30.62
C ASN A 683 5.61 3.03 31.18
N GLN A 684 4.92 2.01 31.68
CA GLN A 684 5.55 0.77 32.14
C GLN A 684 6.22 0.04 30.97
N VAL A 685 5.52 -0.11 29.83
CA VAL A 685 6.09 -0.69 28.60
C VAL A 685 7.36 0.08 28.18
N ILE A 686 7.26 1.40 28.05
CA ILE A 686 8.38 2.24 27.62
C ILE A 686 9.56 2.12 28.61
N ARG A 687 9.30 2.15 29.92
CA ARG A 687 10.34 2.05 30.95
C ARG A 687 11.06 0.71 30.88
N GLN A 688 10.34 -0.40 30.69
CA GLN A 688 10.95 -1.72 30.54
C GLN A 688 11.93 -1.76 29.37
N HIS A 689 11.56 -1.18 28.21
CA HIS A 689 12.44 -1.10 27.04
C HIS A 689 13.65 -0.21 27.29
N MET A 690 13.47 0.94 27.94
CA MET A 690 14.58 1.84 28.29
C MET A 690 15.58 1.19 29.27
N VAL A 691 15.11 0.38 30.23
CA VAL A 691 15.98 -0.36 31.17
C VAL A 691 16.65 -1.55 30.50
N ALA A 692 15.95 -2.29 29.64
CA ALA A 692 16.54 -3.37 28.86
C ALA A 692 17.67 -2.82 27.97
N ARG A 693 17.48 -1.65 27.37
CA ARG A 693 18.47 -0.97 26.54
C ARG A 693 19.77 -0.61 27.28
N THR A 694 19.70 -0.17 28.53
CA THR A 694 20.93 0.11 29.32
C THR A 694 21.69 -1.15 29.72
N ARG A 695 21.03 -2.31 29.77
CA ARG A 695 21.67 -3.62 30.01
C ARG A 695 22.26 -4.27 28.74
N LYS A 696 21.75 -3.92 27.55
CA LYS A 696 22.10 -4.50 26.23
C LYS A 696 23.46 -4.04 25.63
N VAL A 697 24.34 -3.37 26.39
CA VAL A 697 25.69 -2.95 25.92
C VAL A 697 26.66 -4.14 25.74
N HIS A 698 26.25 -5.37 26.05
CA HIS A 698 27.04 -6.59 25.84
C HIS A 698 26.27 -7.63 25.00
N GLY A 699 26.59 -7.69 23.70
CA GLY A 699 26.79 -8.96 23.00
C GLY A 699 25.61 -9.76 22.41
N ASP A 700 24.35 -9.53 22.78
CA ASP A 700 23.24 -10.37 22.27
C ASP A 700 22.47 -9.75 21.08
N ASP A 701 22.29 -10.56 20.03
CA ASP A 701 21.56 -10.29 18.78
C ASP A 701 20.04 -10.31 19.04
N VAL A 702 19.54 -9.35 19.82
CA VAL A 702 18.11 -9.23 20.15
C VAL A 702 17.37 -8.52 19.01
N THR A 703 16.30 -9.15 18.52
CA THR A 703 15.47 -8.61 17.43
C THR A 703 14.73 -7.35 17.88
N GLU A 704 14.93 -6.22 17.21
CA GLU A 704 14.21 -4.97 17.52
C GLU A 704 12.69 -5.10 17.28
N ASP A 705 11.90 -4.68 18.27
CA ASP A 705 10.44 -4.54 18.18
C ASP A 705 10.01 -3.10 17.80
N LEU A 706 8.70 -2.86 17.68
CA LEU A 706 8.19 -1.55 17.27
C LEU A 706 8.48 -0.46 18.32
N VAL A 707 8.53 -0.79 19.61
CA VAL A 707 8.80 0.17 20.70
C VAL A 707 10.25 0.64 20.58
N ASP A 708 11.19 -0.29 20.45
CA ASP A 708 12.62 0.03 20.28
C ASP A 708 12.85 0.92 19.06
N ILE A 709 12.22 0.60 17.92
CA ILE A 709 12.33 1.38 16.68
C ILE A 709 11.74 2.79 16.85
N LEU A 710 10.55 2.91 17.46
CA LEU A 710 9.91 4.20 17.70
C LEU A 710 10.73 5.08 18.65
N LEU A 711 11.30 4.50 19.71
CA LEU A 711 12.17 5.21 20.64
C LEU A 711 13.48 5.66 19.96
N ASN A 712 14.09 4.81 19.14
CA ASN A 712 15.29 5.17 18.37
C ASN A 712 15.00 6.34 17.41
N LEU A 713 13.89 6.29 16.68
CA LEU A 713 13.47 7.36 15.78
C LEU A 713 13.08 8.65 16.51
N GLN A 714 12.54 8.56 17.72
CA GLN A 714 12.23 9.72 18.56
C GLN A 714 13.52 10.47 18.96
N LEU A 715 14.56 9.74 19.35
CA LEU A 715 15.86 10.31 19.72
C LEU A 715 16.61 10.90 18.52
N ASP A 716 16.54 10.22 17.37
CA ASP A 716 17.29 10.58 16.17
C ASP A 716 16.71 11.75 15.35
N ASN A 717 15.42 12.04 15.51
CA ASN A 717 14.70 12.96 14.61
C ASN A 717 14.20 14.24 15.30
N ALA A 718 14.74 14.60 16.48
CA ALA A 718 14.33 15.81 17.23
C ALA A 718 14.42 17.11 16.40
N ASP A 719 15.36 17.18 15.44
CA ASP A 719 15.63 18.38 14.63
C ASP A 719 14.94 18.40 13.25
N GLN A 720 14.02 17.46 12.96
CA GLN A 720 13.29 17.44 11.69
C GLN A 720 12.01 18.29 11.73
N ALA A 721 11.49 18.70 10.56
CA ALA A 721 10.26 19.47 10.44
C ALA A 721 8.99 18.78 11.04
N PHE A 722 9.06 17.47 11.29
CA PHE A 722 8.00 16.68 11.94
C PHE A 722 8.65 15.65 12.88
N PRO A 723 9.12 16.07 14.07
CA PRO A 723 9.79 15.16 15.00
C PRO A 723 8.76 14.22 15.64
N LEU A 724 9.09 12.93 15.71
CA LEU A 724 8.27 11.98 16.45
C LEU A 724 8.36 12.35 17.94
N THR A 725 7.24 12.63 18.60
CA THR A 725 7.23 12.96 20.04
C THR A 725 6.90 11.73 20.87
N MET A 726 7.20 11.74 22.18
CA MET A 726 6.77 10.66 23.08
C MET A 726 5.25 10.47 23.11
N ASP A 727 4.48 11.56 23.01
CA ASP A 727 3.03 11.49 22.80
C ASP A 727 2.67 10.65 21.56
N SER A 728 3.39 10.86 20.45
CA SER A 728 3.15 10.16 19.19
C SER A 728 3.51 8.68 19.32
N VAL A 729 4.61 8.36 20.02
CA VAL A 729 5.00 6.98 20.34
C VAL A 729 3.87 6.31 21.13
N LYS A 730 3.47 6.87 22.28
CA LYS A 730 2.39 6.33 23.12
C LYS A 730 1.08 6.16 22.34
N ALA A 731 0.72 7.15 21.54
CA ALA A 731 -0.52 7.13 20.77
C ALA A 731 -0.50 6.05 19.66
N VAL A 732 0.65 5.78 19.02
CA VAL A 732 0.81 4.67 18.07
C VAL A 732 0.76 3.31 18.75
N LEU A 733 1.43 3.15 19.90
CA LEU A 733 1.38 1.90 20.65
C LEU A 733 -0.06 1.54 21.02
N LEU A 734 -0.83 2.53 21.48
CA LEU A 734 -2.25 2.36 21.79
C LEU A 734 -3.08 1.95 20.55
N ASP A 735 -2.85 2.57 19.39
CA ASP A 735 -3.55 2.24 18.14
C ASP A 735 -3.31 0.78 17.72
N ILE A 736 -2.05 0.33 17.73
CA ILE A 736 -1.67 -1.05 17.38
C ILE A 736 -2.34 -2.03 18.32
N PHE A 737 -2.33 -1.72 19.61
CA PHE A 737 -2.90 -2.56 20.64
C PHE A 737 -4.41 -2.74 20.49
N ILE A 738 -5.14 -1.62 20.47
CA ILE A 738 -6.59 -1.61 20.35
C ILE A 738 -7.03 -2.25 19.04
N GLY A 739 -6.31 -1.95 17.94
CA GLY A 739 -6.60 -2.49 16.62
C GLY A 739 -6.39 -4.00 16.53
N GLY A 740 -5.28 -4.52 17.05
CA GLY A 740 -4.90 -5.93 16.96
C GLY A 740 -5.71 -6.87 17.86
N THR A 741 -6.20 -6.38 18.99
CA THR A 741 -6.85 -7.21 20.01
C THR A 741 -8.35 -7.40 19.77
N ASP A 742 -9.15 -6.33 19.82
CA ASP A 742 -10.62 -6.44 19.86
C ASP A 742 -11.21 -6.91 18.53
N SER A 743 -10.66 -6.44 17.40
CA SER A 743 -11.17 -6.78 16.06
C SER A 743 -10.96 -8.25 15.70
N THR A 744 -9.78 -8.79 16.04
CA THR A 744 -9.42 -10.20 15.84
C THR A 744 -10.31 -11.12 16.67
N ALA A 745 -10.43 -10.84 17.98
CA ALA A 745 -11.22 -11.66 18.90
C ALA A 745 -12.70 -11.71 18.51
N VAL A 746 -13.29 -10.57 18.18
CA VAL A 746 -14.70 -10.47 17.75
C VAL A 746 -14.95 -11.21 16.43
N THR A 747 -13.99 -11.19 15.50
CA THR A 747 -14.13 -11.93 14.23
C THR A 747 -14.17 -13.45 14.47
N ILE A 748 -13.28 -13.96 15.32
CA ILE A 748 -13.26 -15.39 15.67
C ILE A 748 -14.54 -15.77 16.42
N GLU A 749 -15.00 -14.93 17.35
CA GLU A 749 -16.23 -15.17 18.11
C GLU A 749 -17.44 -15.26 17.16
N TRP A 750 -17.61 -14.30 16.24
CA TRP A 750 -18.71 -14.34 15.26
C TRP A 750 -18.63 -15.54 14.31
N ALA A 751 -17.44 -15.92 13.84
CA ALA A 751 -17.28 -17.09 12.99
C ALA A 751 -17.71 -18.38 13.70
N MET A 752 -17.28 -18.56 14.96
CA MET A 752 -17.74 -19.68 15.79
C MET A 752 -19.25 -19.61 16.05
N SER A 753 -19.80 -18.42 16.22
CA SER A 753 -21.24 -18.20 16.44
C SER A 753 -22.07 -18.68 15.25
N GLU A 754 -21.69 -18.26 14.05
CA GLU A 754 -22.38 -18.61 12.81
C GLU A 754 -22.24 -20.08 12.47
N MET A 755 -21.06 -20.68 12.68
CA MET A 755 -20.90 -22.13 12.52
C MET A 755 -21.76 -22.92 13.53
N MET A 756 -21.86 -22.47 14.79
CA MET A 756 -22.75 -23.11 15.77
C MET A 756 -24.23 -22.93 15.45
N LYS A 757 -24.60 -21.80 14.83
CA LYS A 757 -25.96 -21.54 14.32
C LYS A 757 -26.29 -22.40 13.10
N ASN A 758 -25.28 -22.78 12.32
CA ASN A 758 -25.39 -23.52 11.06
C ASN A 758 -24.55 -24.82 11.09
N PRO A 759 -25.03 -25.91 11.73
CA PRO A 759 -24.24 -27.11 11.96
C PRO A 759 -23.65 -27.77 10.70
N GLY A 760 -24.33 -27.66 9.56
CA GLY A 760 -23.80 -28.16 8.28
C GLY A 760 -22.53 -27.42 7.83
N VAL A 761 -22.47 -26.10 8.07
CA VAL A 761 -21.27 -25.30 7.79
C VAL A 761 -20.13 -25.69 8.74
N MET A 762 -20.43 -25.84 10.05
CA MET A 762 -19.45 -26.32 11.04
C MET A 762 -18.83 -27.65 10.61
N ALA A 763 -19.67 -28.64 10.29
CA ALA A 763 -19.22 -29.98 9.92
C ALA A 763 -18.32 -29.95 8.67
N ARG A 764 -18.68 -29.15 7.66
CA ARG A 764 -17.89 -29.02 6.43
C ARG A 764 -16.55 -28.31 6.67
N ALA A 765 -16.53 -27.26 7.49
CA ALA A 765 -15.29 -26.57 7.86
C ALA A 765 -14.36 -27.46 8.69
N GLN A 766 -14.88 -28.21 9.67
CA GLN A 766 -14.10 -29.19 10.43
C GLN A 766 -13.54 -30.30 9.53
N ALA A 767 -14.34 -30.81 8.58
CA ALA A 767 -13.92 -31.84 7.65
C ALA A 767 -12.77 -31.37 6.74
N GLU A 768 -12.84 -30.14 6.21
CA GLU A 768 -11.75 -29.55 5.42
C GLU A 768 -10.47 -29.42 6.26
N VAL A 769 -10.56 -28.80 7.44
CA VAL A 769 -9.41 -28.56 8.31
C VAL A 769 -8.72 -29.88 8.69
N ARG A 770 -9.50 -30.90 9.07
CA ARG A 770 -8.98 -32.23 9.44
C ARG A 770 -8.54 -33.07 8.23
N SER A 771 -8.86 -32.66 7.01
CA SER A 771 -8.37 -33.28 5.78
C SER A 771 -7.04 -32.69 5.33
N VAL A 772 -6.83 -31.38 5.53
CA VAL A 772 -5.61 -30.67 5.14
C VAL A 772 -4.48 -30.94 6.14
N PHE A 773 -4.79 -30.99 7.43
CA PHE A 773 -3.81 -31.26 8.48
C PHE A 773 -4.00 -32.68 9.05
N SER A 774 -2.89 -33.41 9.25
CA SER A 774 -2.92 -34.75 9.87
C SER A 774 -2.72 -34.69 11.38
N ASP A 775 -1.68 -34.00 11.84
CA ASP A 775 -1.22 -34.08 13.24
C ASP A 775 -1.35 -32.74 13.96
N ARG A 776 -0.97 -31.65 13.28
CA ARG A 776 -0.99 -30.30 13.82
C ARG A 776 -1.29 -29.29 12.72
N VAL A 777 -2.03 -28.24 13.07
CA VAL A 777 -2.25 -27.10 12.18
C VAL A 777 -0.95 -26.31 12.03
N SER A 778 -0.61 -25.92 10.80
CA SER A 778 0.54 -25.06 10.50
C SER A 778 0.11 -23.81 9.74
N GLU A 779 0.87 -22.72 9.89
CA GLU A 779 0.57 -21.46 9.21
C GLU A 779 0.69 -21.58 7.67
N GLU A 780 1.60 -22.41 7.16
CA GLU A 780 1.78 -22.60 5.72
C GLU A 780 0.60 -23.28 5.03
N GLY A 781 -0.08 -24.19 5.73
CA GLY A 781 -1.25 -24.89 5.18
C GLY A 781 -2.54 -24.07 5.21
N LEU A 782 -2.55 -22.88 5.85
CA LEU A 782 -3.77 -22.05 5.93
C LEU A 782 -4.29 -21.60 4.56
N GLY A 783 -3.40 -21.51 3.56
CA GLY A 783 -3.77 -21.16 2.18
C GLY A 783 -4.62 -22.23 1.49
N GLU A 784 -4.58 -23.49 1.97
CA GLU A 784 -5.32 -24.61 1.40
C GLU A 784 -6.76 -24.72 1.96
N LEU A 785 -7.08 -23.99 3.03
CA LEU A 785 -8.39 -24.00 3.70
C LEU A 785 -9.41 -23.11 2.96
N VAL A 786 -9.78 -23.50 1.75
CA VAL A 786 -10.64 -22.71 0.85
C VAL A 786 -12.02 -22.45 1.48
N TYR A 787 -12.65 -23.47 2.05
CA TYR A 787 -13.97 -23.35 2.68
C TYR A 787 -13.93 -22.58 3.99
N LEU A 788 -12.94 -22.79 4.86
CA LEU A 788 -12.79 -21.98 6.07
C LEU A 788 -12.59 -20.50 5.74
N ASN A 789 -11.82 -20.19 4.69
CA ASN A 789 -11.67 -18.81 4.22
C ASN A 789 -13.00 -18.23 3.71
N ALA A 790 -13.83 -19.04 3.05
CA ALA A 790 -15.18 -18.64 2.64
C ALA A 790 -16.09 -18.37 3.87
N VAL A 791 -16.01 -19.20 4.91
CA VAL A 791 -16.71 -18.99 6.20
C VAL A 791 -16.28 -17.67 6.85
N ILE A 792 -14.99 -17.39 6.86
CA ILE A 792 -14.42 -16.14 7.40
C ILE A 792 -14.91 -14.93 6.59
N ASN A 793 -14.91 -15.00 5.26
CA ASN A 793 -15.41 -13.91 4.41
C ASN A 793 -16.90 -13.64 4.64
N GLU A 794 -17.71 -14.70 4.73
CA GLU A 794 -19.14 -14.57 5.03
C GLU A 794 -19.38 -14.00 6.44
N THR A 795 -18.54 -14.39 7.40
CA THR A 795 -18.54 -13.81 8.76
C THR A 795 -18.23 -12.32 8.70
N LEU A 796 -17.22 -11.89 7.95
CA LEU A 796 -16.86 -10.47 7.80
C LEU A 796 -17.93 -9.67 7.05
N ARG A 797 -18.70 -10.31 6.16
CA ARG A 797 -19.80 -9.67 5.43
C ARG A 797 -20.97 -9.35 6.35
N LEU A 798 -21.39 -10.33 7.15
CA LEU A 798 -22.48 -10.15 8.10
C LEU A 798 -22.04 -9.44 9.38
N HIS A 799 -20.82 -9.66 9.86
CA HIS A 799 -20.36 -9.12 11.13
C HIS A 799 -19.04 -8.34 10.98
N PRO A 800 -19.00 -7.29 10.15
CA PRO A 800 -17.80 -6.48 10.01
C PRO A 800 -17.45 -5.84 11.36
N PRO A 801 -16.22 -6.04 11.89
CA PRO A 801 -15.84 -5.49 13.19
C PRO A 801 -16.03 -3.97 13.27
N GLY A 802 -15.83 -3.25 12.16
CA GLY A 802 -16.19 -1.85 12.00
C GLY A 802 -17.39 -1.66 11.06
N PRO A 803 -18.65 -1.68 11.55
CA PRO A 803 -19.84 -1.66 10.68
C PRO A 803 -20.11 -0.28 10.07
N MET A 804 -19.46 0.77 10.59
CA MET A 804 -19.55 2.14 10.09
C MET A 804 -18.18 2.80 10.04
N LEU A 805 -17.75 3.25 8.87
CA LEU A 805 -16.40 3.81 8.64
C LEU A 805 -16.44 5.34 8.56
N PRO A 806 -15.85 6.05 9.55
CA PRO A 806 -15.86 7.52 9.56
C PRO A 806 -14.83 8.11 8.60
N ARG A 807 -15.28 9.12 7.83
CA ARG A 807 -14.51 9.95 6.90
C ARG A 807 -14.89 11.41 7.08
N GLN A 808 -14.10 12.32 6.54
CA GLN A 808 -14.39 13.74 6.49
C GLN A 808 -13.73 14.31 5.25
N ASN A 809 -14.52 15.01 4.45
CA ASN A 809 -14.00 15.67 3.26
C ASN A 809 -13.26 16.97 3.63
N GLN A 810 -12.10 17.20 3.05
CA GLN A 810 -11.30 18.42 3.26
C GLN A 810 -11.79 19.58 2.40
N GLU A 811 -12.31 19.27 1.22
CA GLU A 811 -12.83 20.21 0.25
C GLU A 811 -14.26 19.87 -0.15
N LYS A 812 -14.93 20.80 -0.83
CA LYS A 812 -16.26 20.61 -1.36
C LYS A 812 -16.22 19.59 -2.50
N LEU A 813 -17.13 18.62 -2.50
CA LEU A 813 -17.19 17.56 -3.51
C LEU A 813 -18.65 17.15 -3.81
N GLU A 814 -18.84 16.25 -4.76
CA GLU A 814 -20.14 15.72 -5.15
C GLU A 814 -20.16 14.19 -4.96
N ILE A 815 -21.21 13.65 -4.35
CA ILE A 815 -21.45 12.20 -4.24
C ILE A 815 -22.86 11.91 -4.69
N ASP A 816 -23.00 11.05 -5.70
CA ASP A 816 -24.26 10.57 -6.28
C ASP A 816 -25.20 11.72 -6.68
N GLY A 817 -24.65 12.79 -7.28
CA GLY A 817 -25.39 13.99 -7.68
C GLY A 817 -25.64 14.99 -6.55
N PHE A 818 -25.20 14.69 -5.32
CA PHE A 818 -25.38 15.56 -4.16
C PHE A 818 -24.12 16.32 -3.78
N GLU A 819 -24.27 17.62 -3.56
CA GLU A 819 -23.16 18.47 -3.14
C GLU A 819 -22.88 18.31 -1.63
N ILE A 820 -21.64 18.00 -1.28
CA ILE A 820 -21.15 17.87 0.09
C ILE A 820 -20.18 19.02 0.40
N PRO A 821 -20.52 19.93 1.33
CA PRO A 821 -19.64 21.01 1.75
C PRO A 821 -18.35 20.50 2.40
N ALA A 822 -17.26 21.25 2.29
CA ALA A 822 -16.01 20.94 2.98
C ALA A 822 -16.20 20.74 4.50
N LYS A 823 -15.37 19.88 5.11
CA LYS A 823 -15.36 19.52 6.53
C LYS A 823 -16.62 18.81 7.03
N THR A 824 -17.40 18.20 6.12
CA THR A 824 -18.57 17.40 6.48
C THR A 824 -18.16 15.99 6.92
N PRO A 825 -18.53 15.54 8.12
CA PRO A 825 -18.40 14.14 8.49
C PRO A 825 -19.19 13.25 7.52
N ILE A 826 -18.54 12.21 7.01
CA ILE A 826 -19.11 11.18 6.16
C ILE A 826 -19.01 9.85 6.90
N MET A 827 -20.06 9.05 6.87
CA MET A 827 -20.11 7.75 7.54
C MET A 827 -20.55 6.68 6.56
N VAL A 828 -19.64 5.76 6.23
CA VAL A 828 -19.90 4.66 5.29
C VAL A 828 -20.44 3.46 6.06
N ASN A 829 -21.67 3.05 5.80
CA ASN A 829 -22.35 1.96 6.49
C ASN A 829 -22.10 0.63 5.76
N VAL A 830 -20.92 0.04 6.00
CA VAL A 830 -20.52 -1.22 5.37
C VAL A 830 -21.41 -2.39 5.81
N TRP A 831 -21.99 -2.34 7.01
CA TRP A 831 -22.95 -3.35 7.48
C TRP A 831 -24.24 -3.35 6.67
N ALA A 832 -24.72 -2.17 6.27
CA ALA A 832 -25.89 -2.07 5.39
C ALA A 832 -25.59 -2.61 3.99
N MET A 833 -24.42 -2.27 3.44
CA MET A 833 -23.98 -2.71 2.11
C MET A 833 -23.77 -4.22 2.05
N GLY A 834 -23.18 -4.81 3.10
CA GLY A 834 -23.05 -6.26 3.25
C GLY A 834 -24.39 -6.98 3.34
N ARG A 835 -25.51 -6.28 3.56
CA ARG A 835 -26.87 -6.85 3.63
C ARG A 835 -27.82 -6.24 2.59
N ASP A 836 -27.29 -5.67 1.52
CA ASP A 836 -28.13 -5.16 0.44
C ASP A 836 -28.52 -6.31 -0.50
N PRO A 837 -29.82 -6.65 -0.64
CA PRO A 837 -30.26 -7.70 -1.56
C PRO A 837 -29.96 -7.38 -3.03
N SER A 838 -29.63 -6.13 -3.39
CA SER A 838 -29.18 -5.82 -4.75
C SER A 838 -27.80 -6.36 -5.08
N TYR A 839 -26.98 -6.64 -4.07
CA TYR A 839 -25.62 -7.19 -4.22
C TYR A 839 -25.53 -8.64 -3.73
N TRP A 840 -26.32 -8.98 -2.70
CA TRP A 840 -26.26 -10.26 -2.00
C TRP A 840 -27.64 -10.94 -2.02
N PRO A 841 -27.92 -11.89 -2.94
CA PRO A 841 -29.17 -12.66 -2.92
C PRO A 841 -29.35 -13.34 -1.57
N GLU A 842 -30.56 -13.35 -0.97
CA GLU A 842 -30.75 -13.84 0.42
C GLU A 842 -29.79 -13.18 1.44
N ALA A 843 -29.62 -11.85 1.37
CA ALA A 843 -28.55 -11.12 2.06
C ALA A 843 -28.39 -11.35 3.58
N GLU A 844 -29.44 -11.78 4.27
CA GLU A 844 -29.40 -12.04 5.72
C GLU A 844 -29.00 -13.48 6.07
N LYS A 845 -29.00 -14.40 5.10
CA LYS A 845 -28.61 -15.81 5.28
C LYS A 845 -27.09 -15.92 5.32
N PHE A 846 -26.57 -16.66 6.31
CA PHE A 846 -25.17 -17.06 6.38
C PHE A 846 -24.90 -18.21 5.42
N ASP A 847 -24.24 -17.91 4.30
CA ASP A 847 -23.94 -18.85 3.24
C ASP A 847 -22.49 -18.66 2.73
N PRO A 848 -21.54 -19.45 3.24
CA PRO A 848 -20.15 -19.38 2.79
C PRO A 848 -19.95 -19.69 1.30
N ASP A 849 -20.85 -20.46 0.67
CA ASP A 849 -20.65 -20.92 -0.71
C ASP A 849 -20.58 -19.77 -1.72
N ARG A 850 -21.12 -18.59 -1.35
CA ARG A 850 -21.02 -17.32 -2.09
C ARG A 850 -19.59 -16.91 -2.43
N PHE A 851 -18.63 -17.29 -1.59
CA PHE A 851 -17.22 -16.91 -1.73
C PHE A 851 -16.39 -18.00 -2.41
N LEU A 852 -16.95 -19.18 -2.67
CA LEU A 852 -16.24 -20.25 -3.39
C LEU A 852 -16.16 -19.93 -4.87
N GLY A 853 -14.94 -19.86 -5.41
CA GLY A 853 -14.71 -19.50 -6.81
C GLY A 853 -15.09 -18.06 -7.17
N SER A 854 -15.40 -17.22 -6.17
CA SER A 854 -15.71 -15.81 -6.35
C SER A 854 -14.44 -14.97 -6.44
N SER A 855 -14.44 -13.92 -7.25
CA SER A 855 -13.37 -12.92 -7.28
C SER A 855 -13.45 -11.91 -6.14
N ILE A 856 -14.55 -11.90 -5.38
CA ILE A 856 -14.77 -10.92 -4.31
C ILE A 856 -13.77 -11.14 -3.18
N ASP A 857 -13.02 -10.09 -2.86
CA ASP A 857 -12.09 -10.08 -1.75
C ASP A 857 -12.24 -8.84 -0.85
N TYR A 858 -11.58 -8.87 0.30
CA TYR A 858 -11.58 -7.78 1.26
C TYR A 858 -10.42 -6.80 1.09
N ARG A 859 -9.74 -6.79 -0.07
CA ARG A 859 -8.60 -5.90 -0.36
C ARG A 859 -9.05 -4.48 -0.74
N GLY A 860 -10.36 -4.22 -0.69
CA GLY A 860 -10.98 -2.91 -0.83
C GLY A 860 -11.04 -2.39 -2.27
N THR A 861 -10.97 -3.29 -3.25
CA THR A 861 -11.37 -3.06 -4.64
C THR A 861 -12.87 -3.35 -4.84
N HIS A 862 -13.41 -4.33 -4.11
CA HIS A 862 -14.81 -4.73 -4.16
C HIS A 862 -15.68 -3.89 -3.20
N PHE A 863 -16.30 -2.83 -3.72
CA PHE A 863 -17.09 -1.89 -2.90
C PHE A 863 -18.37 -2.47 -2.30
N THR A 864 -18.81 -3.67 -2.70
CA THR A 864 -19.91 -4.41 -2.05
C THR A 864 -19.46 -5.15 -0.77
N PHE A 865 -18.14 -5.30 -0.56
CA PHE A 865 -17.52 -6.03 0.54
C PHE A 865 -16.31 -5.28 1.13
N LEU A 866 -16.53 -4.45 2.16
CA LEU A 866 -15.52 -3.55 2.72
C LEU A 866 -15.24 -3.74 4.23
N PRO A 867 -15.01 -4.96 4.74
CA PRO A 867 -14.78 -5.18 6.17
C PRO A 867 -13.51 -4.48 6.70
N PHE A 868 -12.53 -4.20 5.84
CA PHE A 868 -11.31 -3.47 6.16
C PHE A 868 -11.24 -2.05 5.57
N GLY A 869 -12.34 -1.58 4.98
CA GLY A 869 -12.41 -0.32 4.25
C GLY A 869 -11.64 -0.34 2.93
N ALA A 870 -11.38 0.86 2.37
CA ALA A 870 -10.74 1.08 1.08
C ALA A 870 -9.96 2.41 1.05
N GLY A 871 -9.19 2.63 -0.02
CA GLY A 871 -8.41 3.86 -0.25
C GLY A 871 -7.27 4.06 0.74
N ARG A 872 -6.79 5.30 0.91
CA ARG A 872 -5.66 5.61 1.80
C ARG A 872 -5.86 5.13 3.24
N ARG A 873 -7.09 5.16 3.76
CA ARG A 873 -7.41 4.78 5.15
C ARG A 873 -7.84 3.32 5.32
N MET A 874 -7.61 2.47 4.32
CA MET A 874 -7.79 1.02 4.45
C MET A 874 -6.97 0.48 5.64
N CYS A 875 -7.46 -0.55 6.31
CA CYS A 875 -6.78 -1.14 7.46
C CYS A 875 -5.32 -1.49 7.11
N PRO A 876 -4.31 -1.01 7.87
CA PRO A 876 -2.93 -1.41 7.63
C PRO A 876 -2.60 -2.80 8.20
N GLY A 877 -3.43 -3.32 9.12
CA GLY A 877 -3.18 -4.55 9.87
C GLY A 877 -3.92 -5.79 9.36
N ILE A 878 -4.39 -5.80 8.12
CA ILE A 878 -5.17 -6.92 7.54
C ILE A 878 -4.42 -8.23 7.70
N GLN A 879 -3.17 -8.30 7.23
CA GLN A 879 -2.36 -9.52 7.28
C GLN A 879 -2.07 -9.97 8.72
N PHE A 880 -1.78 -9.01 9.62
CA PHE A 880 -1.50 -9.30 11.02
C PHE A 880 -2.69 -9.95 11.74
N GLY A 881 -3.90 -9.41 11.51
CA GLY A 881 -5.13 -9.93 12.10
C GLY A 881 -5.60 -11.24 11.44
N MET A 882 -5.66 -11.28 10.11
CA MET A 882 -6.26 -12.40 9.36
C MET A 882 -5.52 -13.72 9.56
N VAL A 883 -4.19 -13.71 9.60
CA VAL A 883 -3.41 -14.94 9.89
C VAL A 883 -3.75 -15.47 11.29
N THR A 884 -3.95 -14.57 12.26
CA THR A 884 -4.36 -14.96 13.62
C THR A 884 -5.79 -15.53 13.64
N VAL A 885 -6.73 -14.90 12.92
CA VAL A 885 -8.11 -15.41 12.79
C VAL A 885 -8.13 -16.81 12.17
N GLN A 886 -7.43 -16.99 11.04
CA GLN A 886 -7.34 -18.26 10.33
C GLN A 886 -6.70 -19.35 11.20
N LEU A 887 -5.56 -19.05 11.82
CA LEU A 887 -4.84 -20.02 12.64
C LEU A 887 -5.65 -20.43 13.87
N ALA A 888 -6.29 -19.48 14.55
CA ALA A 888 -7.11 -19.76 15.72
C ALA A 888 -8.33 -20.62 15.35
N LEU A 889 -9.08 -20.25 14.31
CA LEU A 889 -10.23 -21.03 13.85
C LEU A 889 -9.82 -22.44 13.40
N ALA A 890 -8.76 -22.56 12.60
CA ALA A 890 -8.26 -23.88 12.18
C ALA A 890 -7.91 -24.77 13.38
N ASN A 891 -7.22 -24.26 14.41
CA ASN A 891 -6.92 -25.04 15.61
C ASN A 891 -8.17 -25.40 16.42
N LEU A 892 -9.12 -24.47 16.58
CA LEU A 892 -10.37 -24.72 17.31
C LEU A 892 -11.22 -25.80 16.61
N LEU A 893 -11.22 -25.84 15.28
CA LEU A 893 -11.96 -26.83 14.48
C LEU A 893 -11.22 -28.18 14.38
N PHE A 894 -9.89 -28.13 14.34
CA PHE A 894 -9.05 -29.33 14.29
C PHE A 894 -9.16 -30.15 15.58
N HIS A 895 -8.94 -29.51 16.75
CA HIS A 895 -8.82 -30.19 18.03
C HIS A 895 -10.15 -30.52 18.73
N PHE A 896 -11.24 -29.79 18.43
CA PHE A 896 -12.49 -29.90 19.17
C PHE A 896 -13.70 -30.07 18.25
N ASP A 897 -14.65 -30.89 18.71
CA ASP A 897 -16.06 -30.72 18.39
C ASP A 897 -16.70 -29.77 19.41
N TRP A 898 -17.75 -29.06 19.01
CA TRP A 898 -18.33 -27.98 19.81
C TRP A 898 -19.81 -28.24 20.08
N LYS A 899 -20.24 -28.02 21.33
CA LYS A 899 -21.64 -28.15 21.74
C LYS A 899 -22.14 -26.88 22.42
N LEU A 900 -23.42 -26.56 22.20
CA LEU A 900 -24.11 -25.55 22.97
C LEU A 900 -24.46 -26.10 24.37
N PRO A 901 -24.37 -25.27 25.43
CA PRO A 901 -24.70 -25.71 26.78
C PRO A 901 -26.19 -25.95 27.00
N HIS A 902 -26.51 -26.71 28.06
CA HIS A 902 -27.87 -26.91 28.56
C HIS A 902 -28.89 -27.42 27.52
N GLY A 903 -28.44 -28.14 26.49
CA GLY A 903 -29.33 -28.67 25.45
C GLY A 903 -29.92 -27.60 24.52
N MET A 904 -29.36 -26.38 24.53
CA MET A 904 -29.74 -25.30 23.62
C MET A 904 -29.61 -25.75 22.16
N LYS A 905 -30.64 -25.47 21.35
CA LYS A 905 -30.61 -25.76 19.92
C LYS A 905 -29.92 -24.62 19.16
N PRO A 906 -29.38 -24.87 17.95
CA PRO A 906 -28.80 -23.82 17.11
C PRO A 906 -29.74 -22.62 16.95
N GLU A 907 -31.04 -22.86 16.75
CA GLU A 907 -32.06 -21.83 16.53
C GLU A 907 -32.24 -20.88 17.72
N ASP A 908 -31.91 -21.34 18.92
CA ASP A 908 -32.04 -20.58 20.17
C ASP A 908 -30.84 -19.65 20.45
N LEU A 909 -29.72 -19.81 19.72
CA LEU A 909 -28.52 -19.00 19.92
C LEU A 909 -28.78 -17.51 19.64
N ASP A 910 -28.51 -16.65 20.63
CA ASP A 910 -28.69 -15.19 20.53
C ASP A 910 -27.64 -14.55 19.61
N MET A 911 -28.09 -14.12 18.43
CA MET A 911 -27.29 -13.44 17.41
C MET A 911 -27.41 -11.91 17.45
N ARG A 912 -28.02 -11.34 18.50
CA ARG A 912 -28.18 -9.88 18.60
C ARG A 912 -26.86 -9.17 18.81
N GLU A 913 -26.77 -8.00 18.20
CA GLU A 913 -25.57 -7.16 18.18
C GLU A 913 -25.68 -6.01 19.20
N VAL A 914 -24.54 -5.59 19.75
CA VAL A 914 -24.41 -4.31 20.46
C VAL A 914 -23.36 -3.48 19.73
N PHE A 915 -23.73 -2.25 19.38
CA PHE A 915 -22.84 -1.30 18.73
C PHE A 915 -22.13 -0.45 19.79
N LYS A 916 -20.80 -0.56 19.83
CA LYS A 916 -19.91 0.40 20.52
C LYS A 916 -19.09 1.14 19.44
N ILE A 917 -17.76 1.11 19.47
CA ILE A 917 -16.97 1.44 18.26
C ILE A 917 -17.09 0.31 17.23
N GLY A 918 -17.07 -0.93 17.71
CA GLY A 918 -17.17 -2.13 16.89
C GLY A 918 -18.45 -2.93 17.13
N LEU A 919 -18.66 -3.94 16.26
CA LEU A 919 -19.84 -4.80 16.26
C LEU A 919 -19.63 -6.05 17.13
N LYS A 920 -20.18 -6.06 18.34
CA LYS A 920 -20.03 -7.19 19.28
C LYS A 920 -21.32 -7.95 19.46
N ARG A 921 -21.22 -9.21 19.89
CA ARG A 921 -22.38 -9.94 20.40
C ARG A 921 -22.94 -9.25 21.65
N LYS A 922 -24.27 -9.28 21.80
CA LYS A 922 -24.94 -8.81 23.01
C LYS A 922 -24.66 -9.73 24.21
N GLN A 923 -24.63 -11.04 23.95
CA GLN A 923 -24.29 -12.08 24.91
C GLN A 923 -23.06 -12.82 24.39
N ASN A 924 -22.08 -13.04 25.27
CA ASN A 924 -20.86 -13.75 24.91
C ASN A 924 -21.17 -15.20 24.48
N LEU A 925 -20.34 -15.74 23.59
CA LEU A 925 -20.48 -17.13 23.16
C LEU A 925 -19.90 -18.11 24.20
N CYS A 926 -20.79 -18.85 24.85
CA CYS A 926 -20.43 -19.94 25.76
C CYS A 926 -20.59 -21.30 25.07
N LEU A 927 -19.52 -22.09 24.96
CA LEU A 927 -19.52 -23.40 24.31
C LEU A 927 -18.85 -24.47 25.16
N ILE A 928 -19.23 -25.73 24.94
CA ILE A 928 -18.59 -26.90 25.52
C ILE A 928 -17.61 -27.48 24.47
N PRO A 929 -16.29 -27.41 24.69
CA PRO A 929 -15.31 -28.08 23.84
C PRO A 929 -15.33 -29.58 24.12
N VAL A 930 -15.35 -30.39 23.06
CA VAL A 930 -15.24 -31.86 23.12
C VAL A 930 -13.98 -32.26 22.36
N PRO A 931 -12.89 -32.66 23.04
CA PRO A 931 -11.66 -33.04 22.39
C PRO A 931 -11.87 -34.19 21.40
N VAL A 932 -11.31 -34.07 20.20
CA VAL A 932 -11.30 -35.16 19.22
C VAL A 932 -10.19 -36.13 19.61
N ALA A 933 -10.51 -37.41 19.76
CA ALA A 933 -9.50 -38.44 20.00
C ALA A 933 -8.48 -38.44 18.85
N SER A 934 -7.18 -38.38 19.19
CA SER A 934 -6.10 -38.47 18.21
C SER A 934 -6.30 -39.71 17.34
N ARG A 935 -6.44 -39.53 16.02
CA ARG A 935 -6.40 -40.64 15.08
C ARG A 935 -4.96 -41.15 15.08
N ASN A 936 -4.72 -42.24 15.81
CA ASN A 936 -3.47 -43.00 15.74
C ASN A 936 -3.22 -43.52 14.33
#